data_AF-A0A815X7J9-F1
#
_entry.id   AF-A0A815X7J9-F1
#
_cell.length_a   1.000
_cell.length_b   1.000
_cell.length_c   1.000
_cell.angle_alpha   90.00
_cell.angle_beta   90.00
_cell.angle_gamma   90.00
#
_symmetry.space_group_name_H-M   'P 1'
#
loop_
_entity.id
_entity.type
_entity.pdbx_description
1 polymer ?
#
loop_
_entity_poly.entity_id
_entity_poly.type
_entity_poly.pdbx_seq_one_letter_code
_entity_poly.pdbx_strand_id
1 'polypeptide(L)'
;MFFAAVKSLLFITKLLPVNHRTYSLYIRQHYGDFASNLAFHYVKSQLKLNKLKCDLKFLKQCKGENLLPTFVCFHYAKSYSRHEPIITNCYHQILKNEINKKKKELTDAYRRSARLKADLSININFLIFSRVLRIANERIALKIEEWTLAHQGKLDLARTRAQKRNQLQTTRDRMRHTTDRRPPPTPYNIQPIKNLSRKQLSEEETLALSNGLDYVYPNRKINMPSFISNIETCFVNVLGHCTNRPDYEERDADETTIYNLTPTQLQAATKLRKICDKFCSDSSRQTTDRNANKMLNVIRNLRKDKSIHITKPDKGRGVVILDHSDYISKMNELVNDTTTFRLVDIDPTIKEEAKLHRKLLALKASGFLSNEEYGMCRRVGSQPARLYGLPKTHKDGVPLRPILSATGTFNYGVAKMLVNRLTHLRLHHTVISDTFSFVDQLHRLTIDMSKHKIVSFDVTSLFTNVPLDYTIDLIVEQVYGNICGCANNNRGKHRTTDQCKNCVNKSNLKWLLDIATKGTHFSFNGKNYVQHNGVAMGSPLGPLLADIFLVHLEKQLMDDLNQNGLVFWRRYVDDTFAIIAENTNPQALLTILNSFHSSIQFTMESELSGSLSFLDINIKRLSTPTPSTHSFFETTVYRKPTFTGLLTKFTSFIPIQYKKSVISSMVYRAIRICSSYPLMDKEFTIITSIALANGYPVKFIEQQICTTLNNHFSKRTRKLPGNSTTATSTSAQPPTAELIKKNVLLVDIPFVGRPSFVLGKKLINFVKQTRPDIKLQPIPRPPLSVQQQLPRKDPIQKDLQSHLVYEIHCKDCDAKYIGKTIRHAITRHTEHGAPKHSHPSHTITAVPLPVPNDLRRSSRLKLLKTKNTHSISVDASPTCDTSPKHRSSIFEHQRQTNHTIDWPNWKIIDKDPHGYKLKIRESLAIQQHQPSLNRTTSSTPLIIYPEGLRFTKPKVKIKRVHGK
;
A
#
# COMPACT_ATOMS: atom_id res chain seq x y z
N MET A 1 17.23 77.72 12.31
CA MET A 1 18.58 77.17 12.55
C MET A 1 18.75 75.70 12.12
N PHE A 2 17.87 74.77 12.49
CA PHE A 2 18.05 73.33 12.17
C PHE A 2 18.12 73.03 10.66
N PHE A 3 17.28 73.66 9.83
CA PHE A 3 17.33 73.51 8.37
C PHE A 3 18.58 74.10 7.70
N ALA A 4 19.19 75.14 8.30
CA ALA A 4 20.45 75.72 7.82
C ALA A 4 21.64 74.81 8.18
N ALA A 5 21.68 74.27 9.40
CA ALA A 5 22.70 73.31 9.84
C ALA A 5 22.69 72.02 9.00
N VAL A 6 21.51 71.49 8.64
CA VAL A 6 21.39 70.32 7.76
C VAL A 6 21.88 70.61 6.34
N LYS A 7 21.61 71.81 5.79
CA LYS A 7 22.13 72.22 4.46
C LYS A 7 23.65 72.41 4.47
N SER A 8 24.22 72.99 5.53
CA SER A 8 25.67 73.16 5.69
C SER A 8 26.40 71.83 5.85
N LEU A 9 25.83 70.87 6.60
CA LEU A 9 26.36 69.51 6.74
C LEU A 9 26.29 68.72 5.42
N LEU A 10 25.22 68.91 4.63
CA LEU A 10 25.08 68.34 3.28
C LEU A 10 26.08 68.94 2.26
N PHE A 11 26.48 70.19 2.46
CA PHE A 11 27.53 70.86 1.66
C PHE A 11 28.93 70.36 2.03
N ILE A 12 29.26 70.24 3.32
CA ILE A 12 30.55 69.70 3.81
C ILE A 12 30.79 68.28 3.30
N THR A 13 29.75 67.45 3.22
CA THR A 13 29.87 66.09 2.67
C THR A 13 30.11 66.07 1.13
N LYS A 14 29.93 67.18 0.39
CA LYS A 14 30.39 67.31 -1.02
C LYS A 14 31.89 67.55 -1.16
N LEU A 15 32.51 68.15 -0.16
CA LEU A 15 33.93 68.50 -0.16
C LEU A 15 34.85 67.35 0.28
N LEU A 16 34.28 66.26 0.80
CA LEU A 16 35.05 65.05 1.12
C LEU A 16 35.60 64.41 -0.18
N PRO A 17 36.90 64.06 -0.25
CA PRO A 17 37.57 63.47 -1.44
C PRO A 17 37.16 62.02 -1.73
N VAL A 18 35.97 61.62 -1.26
CA VAL A 18 35.44 60.27 -1.31
C VAL A 18 34.32 60.23 -2.35
N ASN A 19 34.59 59.60 -3.49
CA ASN A 19 33.63 59.47 -4.60
C ASN A 19 33.13 58.02 -4.74
N HIS A 20 32.17 57.79 -5.65
CA HIS A 20 31.53 56.48 -5.81
C HIS A 20 32.49 55.35 -6.23
N ARG A 21 33.69 55.66 -6.75
CA ARG A 21 34.72 54.69 -7.13
C ARG A 21 35.71 54.43 -6.01
N THR A 22 36.05 55.45 -5.23
CA THR A 22 37.13 55.39 -4.24
C THR A 22 36.67 55.15 -2.79
N TYR A 23 35.36 55.24 -2.50
CA TYR A 23 34.86 55.16 -1.11
C TYR A 23 35.22 53.87 -0.37
N SER A 24 35.22 52.73 -1.05
CA SER A 24 35.58 51.46 -0.42
C SER A 24 37.06 51.41 -0.02
N LEU A 25 37.94 51.98 -0.86
CA LEU A 25 39.38 52.08 -0.56
C LEU A 25 39.65 53.08 0.56
N TYR A 26 38.98 54.23 0.54
CA TYR A 26 39.10 55.25 1.59
C TYR A 26 38.66 54.70 2.96
N ILE A 27 37.51 54.02 3.02
CA ILE A 27 37.03 53.44 4.29
C ILE A 27 37.97 52.31 4.75
N ARG A 28 38.53 51.53 3.81
CA ARG A 28 39.51 50.49 4.14
C ARG A 28 40.76 51.07 4.78
N GLN A 29 41.30 52.15 4.22
CA GLN A 29 42.52 52.80 4.72
C GLN A 29 42.32 53.44 6.10
N HIS A 30 41.15 54.04 6.38
CA HIS A 30 40.93 54.79 7.62
C HIS A 30 40.15 54.05 8.72
N TYR A 31 39.38 53.02 8.37
CA TYR A 31 38.50 52.28 9.31
C TYR A 31 38.65 50.75 9.19
N GLY A 32 39.59 50.27 8.38
CA GLY A 32 39.87 48.86 8.19
C GLY A 32 38.92 48.13 7.24
N ASP A 33 39.27 46.87 6.96
CA ASP A 33 38.55 46.03 5.99
C ASP A 33 37.11 45.73 6.39
N PHE A 34 36.84 45.58 7.68
CA PHE A 34 35.51 45.27 8.19
C PHE A 34 34.51 46.39 7.86
N ALA A 35 34.86 47.64 8.17
CA ALA A 35 34.03 48.81 7.87
C ALA A 35 33.85 49.04 6.36
N SER A 36 34.91 48.80 5.56
CA SER A 36 34.85 48.90 4.10
C SER A 36 33.88 47.89 3.50
N ASN A 37 33.95 46.63 3.96
CA ASN A 37 33.05 45.57 3.53
C ASN A 37 31.59 45.87 3.92
N LEU A 38 31.35 46.39 5.13
CA LEU A 38 30.02 46.85 5.55
C LEU A 38 29.48 47.94 4.63
N ALA A 39 30.28 48.95 4.31
CA ALA A 39 29.89 50.04 3.41
C ALA A 39 29.58 49.55 1.99
N PHE A 40 30.42 48.67 1.44
CA PHE A 40 30.21 48.07 0.12
C PHE A 40 28.93 47.23 0.08
N HIS A 41 28.73 46.36 1.07
CA HIS A 41 27.53 45.52 1.15
C HIS A 41 26.27 46.34 1.38
N TYR A 42 26.34 47.43 2.14
CA TYR A 42 25.24 48.37 2.31
C TYR A 42 24.83 49.00 0.98
N VAL A 43 25.77 49.58 0.22
CA VAL A 43 25.50 50.20 -1.10
C VAL A 43 24.93 49.16 -2.08
N LYS A 44 25.49 47.95 -2.13
CA LYS A 44 24.99 46.84 -2.97
C LYS A 44 23.58 46.41 -2.57
N SER A 45 23.30 46.34 -1.27
CA SER A 45 21.97 46.00 -0.73
C SER A 45 20.94 47.07 -1.10
N GLN A 46 21.30 48.36 -1.02
CA GLN A 46 20.45 49.48 -1.40
C GLN A 46 20.10 49.50 -2.89
N LEU A 47 21.05 49.17 -3.77
CA LEU A 47 20.79 48.99 -5.20
C LEU A 47 19.82 47.83 -5.46
N LYS A 48 20.03 46.67 -4.81
CA LYS A 48 19.13 45.51 -4.94
C LYS A 48 17.72 45.82 -4.45
N LEU A 49 17.59 46.53 -3.33
CA LEU A 49 16.32 46.92 -2.74
C LEU A 49 15.51 47.82 -3.67
N ASN A 50 16.13 48.84 -4.26
CA ASN A 50 15.42 49.75 -5.16
C ASN A 50 15.15 49.12 -6.53
N LYS A 51 16.02 48.24 -7.04
CA LYS A 51 15.70 47.41 -8.21
C LYS A 51 14.44 46.56 -7.99
N LEU A 52 14.34 45.89 -6.84
CA LEU A 52 13.15 45.09 -6.49
C LEU A 52 11.87 45.94 -6.39
N LYS A 53 11.97 47.21 -5.97
CA LYS A 53 10.82 48.15 -6.01
C LYS A 53 10.41 48.46 -7.46
N CYS A 54 11.36 48.73 -8.34
CA CYS A 54 11.10 48.96 -9.77
C CYS A 54 10.49 47.71 -10.44
N ASP A 55 11.06 46.53 -10.20
CA ASP A 55 10.55 45.25 -10.71
C ASP A 55 9.10 45.00 -10.23
N LEU A 56 8.80 45.27 -8.95
CA LEU A 56 7.45 45.14 -8.41
C LEU A 56 6.47 46.16 -8.99
N LYS A 57 6.91 47.39 -9.25
CA LYS A 57 6.08 48.41 -9.91
C LYS A 57 5.70 47.94 -11.31
N PHE A 58 6.68 47.47 -12.09
CA PHE A 58 6.49 46.89 -13.42
C PHE A 58 5.52 45.70 -13.40
N LEU A 59 5.72 44.71 -12.52
CA LEU A 59 4.86 43.52 -12.44
C LEU A 59 3.43 43.85 -12.01
N LYS A 60 3.25 44.81 -11.07
CA LYS A 60 1.92 45.28 -10.66
C LYS A 60 1.22 46.02 -11.79
N GLN A 61 1.95 46.82 -12.56
CA GLN A 61 1.42 47.51 -13.73
C GLN A 61 1.00 46.53 -14.82
N CYS A 62 1.83 45.51 -15.11
CA CYS A 62 1.45 44.43 -16.02
C CYS A 62 0.15 43.74 -15.56
N LYS A 63 0.02 43.46 -14.26
CA LYS A 63 -1.21 42.87 -13.72
C LYS A 63 -2.42 43.80 -13.83
N GLY A 64 -2.25 45.10 -13.58
CA GLY A 64 -3.33 46.10 -13.63
C GLY A 64 -3.84 46.36 -15.05
N GLU A 65 -2.92 46.41 -16.03
CA GLU A 65 -3.23 46.58 -17.45
C GLU A 65 -3.54 45.24 -18.16
N ASN A 66 -3.63 44.14 -17.42
CA ASN A 66 -3.83 42.77 -17.93
C ASN A 66 -2.81 42.31 -19.00
N LEU A 67 -1.57 42.81 -18.90
CA LEU A 67 -0.45 42.48 -19.77
C LEU A 67 0.35 41.28 -19.25
N LEU A 68 0.86 40.45 -20.16
CA LEU A 68 1.67 39.28 -19.84
C LEU A 68 3.13 39.47 -20.29
N PRO A 69 4.09 39.60 -19.35
CA PRO A 69 5.51 39.69 -19.68
C PRO A 69 6.03 38.43 -20.37
N THR A 70 7.00 38.56 -21.28
CA THR A 70 7.55 37.44 -22.05
C THR A 70 8.08 36.30 -21.21
N PHE A 71 8.78 36.59 -20.11
CA PHE A 71 9.35 35.58 -19.24
C PHE A 71 8.29 34.80 -18.43
N VAL A 72 7.03 35.26 -18.41
CA VAL A 72 5.89 34.53 -17.83
C VAL A 72 5.28 33.56 -18.87
N CYS A 73 5.46 33.86 -20.16
CA CYS A 73 4.90 33.10 -21.27
C CYS A 73 5.87 32.00 -21.73
N PHE A 74 5.46 30.74 -21.64
CA PHE A 74 6.18 29.61 -22.25
C PHE A 74 5.59 29.27 -23.63
N HIS A 75 6.44 28.84 -24.57
CA HIS A 75 6.02 28.42 -25.91
C HIS A 75 5.28 27.07 -25.87
N TYR A 76 4.25 26.93 -26.70
CA TYR A 76 3.47 25.71 -26.85
C TYR A 76 3.14 25.47 -28.33
N ALA A 77 2.97 24.22 -28.74
CA ALA A 77 2.68 23.88 -30.13
C ALA A 77 1.29 24.38 -30.59
N LYS A 78 1.13 24.74 -31.87
CA LYS A 78 -0.14 25.22 -32.44
C LYS A 78 -1.31 24.25 -32.23
N SER A 79 -1.04 22.96 -32.04
CA SER A 79 -2.06 21.94 -31.71
C SER A 79 -2.78 22.18 -30.37
N TYR A 80 -2.22 22.96 -29.44
CA TYR A 80 -2.87 23.33 -28.17
C TYR A 80 -3.65 24.63 -28.21
N SER A 81 -3.84 25.27 -29.37
CA SER A 81 -4.62 26.51 -29.48
C SER A 81 -6.05 26.38 -28.93
N ARG A 82 -6.62 25.16 -28.88
CA ARG A 82 -7.93 24.88 -28.24
C ARG A 82 -7.95 25.08 -26.71
N HIS A 83 -6.79 25.08 -26.06
CA HIS A 83 -6.64 25.26 -24.60
C HIS A 83 -6.14 26.66 -24.22
N GLU A 84 -6.15 27.61 -25.16
CA GLU A 84 -5.69 28.98 -24.95
C GLU A 84 -6.28 29.69 -23.72
N PRO A 85 -7.56 29.50 -23.32
CA PRO A 85 -8.10 30.08 -22.09
C PRO A 85 -7.43 29.55 -20.81
N ILE A 86 -7.13 28.25 -20.78
CA ILE A 86 -6.50 27.58 -19.63
C ILE A 86 -5.04 28.03 -19.52
N ILE A 87 -4.33 28.06 -20.65
CA ILE A 87 -2.94 28.52 -20.72
C ILE A 87 -2.84 29.99 -20.31
N THR A 88 -3.79 30.83 -20.73
CA THR A 88 -3.86 32.23 -20.31
C THR A 88 -4.08 32.36 -18.80
N ASN A 89 -4.96 31.55 -18.21
CA ASN A 89 -5.13 31.50 -16.75
C ASN A 89 -3.85 31.05 -16.03
N CYS A 90 -3.12 30.07 -16.57
CA CYS A 90 -1.82 29.67 -16.06
C CYS A 90 -0.80 30.83 -16.08
N TYR A 91 -0.72 31.61 -17.15
CA TYR A 91 0.14 32.79 -17.21
C TYR A 91 -0.20 33.82 -16.13
N HIS A 92 -1.49 34.11 -15.90
CA HIS A 92 -1.91 35.01 -14.83
C HIS A 92 -1.57 34.48 -13.42
N GLN A 93 -1.64 33.16 -13.21
CA GLN A 93 -1.22 32.56 -11.94
C GLN A 93 0.30 32.63 -11.73
N ILE A 94 1.09 32.40 -12.77
CA ILE A 94 2.56 32.54 -12.71
C ILE A 94 2.93 33.99 -12.41
N LEU A 95 2.30 34.97 -13.07
CA LEU A 95 2.49 36.40 -12.79
C LEU A 95 2.16 36.75 -11.32
N LYS A 96 1.05 36.22 -10.79
CA LYS A 96 0.66 36.43 -9.39
C LYS A 96 1.69 35.83 -8.41
N ASN A 97 2.23 34.65 -8.73
CA ASN A 97 3.25 34.01 -7.91
C ASN A 97 4.58 34.77 -7.94
N GLU A 98 4.99 35.30 -9.10
CA GLU A 98 6.22 36.09 -9.22
C GLU A 98 6.12 37.41 -8.43
N ILE A 99 4.96 38.08 -8.46
CA ILE A 99 4.70 39.27 -7.61
C ILE A 99 4.87 38.92 -6.12
N ASN A 100 4.30 37.80 -5.67
CA ASN A 100 4.40 37.38 -4.28
C ASN A 100 5.84 37.03 -3.88
N LYS A 101 6.59 36.37 -4.76
CA LYS A 101 8.01 36.08 -4.58
C LYS A 101 8.83 37.37 -4.43
N LYS A 102 8.64 38.33 -5.35
CA LYS A 102 9.33 39.63 -5.32
C LYS A 102 8.99 40.47 -4.09
N LYS A 103 7.73 40.41 -3.60
CA LYS A 103 7.35 41.03 -2.32
C LYS A 103 8.14 40.47 -1.14
N LYS A 104 8.28 39.14 -1.07
CA LYS A 104 9.07 38.50 -0.01
C LYS A 104 10.56 38.89 -0.10
N GLU A 105 11.13 38.85 -1.30
CA GLU A 105 12.52 39.28 -1.54
C GLU A 105 12.74 40.75 -1.15
N LEU A 106 11.76 41.63 -1.40
CA LEU A 106 11.82 43.04 -0.99
C LEU A 106 11.83 43.18 0.55
N THR A 107 10.97 42.44 1.26
CA THR A 107 10.94 42.45 2.73
C THR A 107 12.28 42.00 3.32
N ASP A 108 12.86 40.93 2.76
CA ASP A 108 14.14 40.39 3.24
C ASP A 108 15.31 41.36 2.92
N ALA A 109 15.31 41.96 1.73
CA ALA A 109 16.29 42.98 1.36
C ALA A 109 16.19 44.24 2.25
N TYR A 110 14.97 44.65 2.61
CA TYR A 110 14.74 45.78 3.52
C TYR A 110 15.34 45.52 4.91
N ARG A 111 15.05 44.35 5.50
CA ARG A 111 15.63 43.95 6.80
C ARG A 111 17.15 43.91 6.76
N ARG A 112 17.73 43.33 5.70
CA ARG A 112 19.19 43.27 5.52
C ARG A 112 19.81 44.66 5.40
N SER A 113 19.19 45.55 4.63
CA SER A 113 19.67 46.92 4.45
C SER A 113 19.61 47.73 5.74
N ALA A 114 18.56 47.53 6.55
CA ALA A 114 18.42 48.18 7.85
C ALA A 114 19.51 47.75 8.84
N ARG A 115 19.82 46.45 8.91
CA ARG A 115 20.92 45.92 9.73
C ARG A 115 22.26 46.49 9.32
N LEU A 116 22.60 46.39 8.03
CA LEU A 116 23.85 46.93 7.48
C LEU A 116 23.99 48.44 7.72
N LYS A 117 22.88 49.20 7.69
CA LYS A 117 22.89 50.63 8.01
C LYS A 117 23.23 50.88 9.49
N ALA A 118 22.62 50.12 10.40
CA ALA A 118 22.87 50.24 11.83
C ALA A 118 24.32 49.85 12.16
N ASP A 119 24.79 48.71 11.65
CA ASP A 119 26.16 48.24 11.86
C ASP A 119 27.17 49.26 11.31
N LEU A 120 26.93 49.78 10.11
CA LEU A 120 27.81 50.79 9.53
C LEU A 120 27.84 52.08 10.37
N SER A 121 26.71 52.54 10.90
CA SER A 121 26.65 53.78 11.68
C SER A 121 27.45 53.75 12.98
N ILE A 122 27.74 52.55 13.51
CA ILE A 122 28.54 52.36 14.72
C ILE A 122 30.04 52.28 14.38
N ASN A 123 30.38 51.83 13.17
CA ASN A 123 31.76 51.49 12.79
C ASN A 123 32.51 52.62 12.07
N ILE A 124 31.83 53.68 11.64
CA ILE A 124 32.47 54.83 10.97
C ILE A 124 31.90 56.14 11.49
N ASN A 125 32.67 57.23 11.39
CA ASN A 125 32.22 58.52 11.86
C ASN A 125 31.00 59.02 11.06
N PHE A 126 30.21 59.90 11.69
CA PHE A 126 28.94 60.37 11.15
C PHE A 126 29.07 61.09 9.78
N LEU A 127 30.18 61.78 9.53
CA LEU A 127 30.41 62.52 8.29
C LEU A 127 30.66 61.57 7.10
N ILE A 128 31.50 60.55 7.30
CA ILE A 128 31.77 59.50 6.31
C ILE A 128 30.54 58.61 6.13
N PHE A 129 29.83 58.27 7.21
CA PHE A 129 28.56 57.55 7.15
C PHE A 129 27.54 58.28 6.27
N SER A 130 27.35 59.58 6.50
CA SER A 130 26.46 60.43 5.70
C SER A 130 26.88 60.48 4.24
N ARG A 131 28.19 60.50 3.95
CA ARG A 131 28.71 60.43 2.57
C ARG A 131 28.43 59.08 1.91
N VAL A 132 28.57 57.96 2.61
CA VAL A 132 28.25 56.62 2.08
C VAL A 132 26.76 56.48 1.79
N LEU A 133 25.88 57.00 2.67
CA LEU A 133 24.44 57.05 2.40
C LEU A 133 24.14 57.86 1.12
N ARG A 134 24.82 58.99 0.94
CA ARG A 134 24.65 59.82 -0.26
C ARG A 134 25.17 59.14 -1.52
N ILE A 135 26.33 58.48 -1.47
CA ILE A 135 26.88 57.69 -2.58
C ILE A 135 25.91 56.57 -2.97
N ALA A 136 25.27 55.90 -1.99
CA ALA A 136 24.23 54.91 -2.28
C ALA A 136 23.08 55.55 -3.06
N ASN A 137 22.59 56.72 -2.63
CA ASN A 137 21.51 57.46 -3.30
C ASN A 137 21.92 57.95 -4.71
N GLU A 138 23.14 58.47 -4.88
CA GLU A 138 23.68 58.89 -6.18
C GLU A 138 23.73 57.70 -7.15
N ARG A 139 24.22 56.54 -6.71
CA ARG A 139 24.24 55.32 -7.53
C ARG A 139 22.85 54.76 -7.82
N ILE A 140 21.92 54.89 -6.87
CA ILE A 140 20.52 54.54 -7.09
C ILE A 140 19.91 55.45 -8.14
N ALA A 141 20.11 56.77 -8.06
CA ALA A 141 19.57 57.74 -9.01
C ALA A 141 20.02 57.42 -10.44
N LEU A 142 21.32 57.13 -10.64
CA LEU A 142 21.87 56.73 -11.95
C LEU A 142 21.25 55.44 -12.50
N LYS A 143 20.88 54.49 -11.63
CA LYS A 143 20.33 53.19 -12.04
C LYS A 143 18.79 53.16 -12.13
N ILE A 144 18.08 54.03 -11.42
CA ILE A 144 16.62 54.09 -11.46
C ILE A 144 16.14 54.45 -12.86
N GLU A 145 16.79 55.41 -13.52
CA GLU A 145 16.43 55.82 -14.88
C GLU A 145 16.61 54.65 -15.86
N GLU A 146 17.77 53.99 -15.83
CA GLU A 146 18.06 52.80 -16.64
C GLU A 146 17.03 51.67 -16.42
N TRP A 147 16.72 51.35 -15.16
CA TRP A 147 15.72 50.31 -14.86
C TRP A 147 14.31 50.72 -15.26
N THR A 148 13.97 52.00 -15.14
CA THR A 148 12.63 52.51 -15.50
C THR A 148 12.45 52.49 -17.02
N LEU A 149 13.44 52.98 -17.78
CA LEU A 149 13.45 52.91 -19.25
C LEU A 149 13.39 51.47 -19.74
N ALA A 150 14.18 50.56 -19.16
CA ALA A 150 14.16 49.14 -19.53
C ALA A 150 12.81 48.46 -19.23
N HIS A 151 12.13 48.85 -18.14
CA HIS A 151 10.78 48.36 -17.83
C HIS A 151 9.72 48.97 -18.74
N GLN A 152 9.87 50.25 -19.12
CA GLN A 152 8.97 50.92 -20.06
C GLN A 152 9.03 50.25 -21.43
N GLY A 153 10.23 50.00 -21.98
CA GLY A 153 10.37 49.26 -23.24
C GLY A 153 9.78 47.85 -23.20
N LYS A 154 9.85 47.16 -22.04
CA LYS A 154 9.19 45.86 -21.84
C LYS A 154 7.66 45.97 -21.77
N LEU A 155 7.13 47.04 -21.17
CA LEU A 155 5.70 47.32 -21.12
C LEU A 155 5.16 47.61 -22.52
N ASP A 156 5.85 48.46 -23.29
CA ASP A 156 5.41 48.84 -24.64
C ASP A 156 5.43 47.65 -25.60
N LEU A 157 6.43 46.77 -25.47
CA LEU A 157 6.47 45.49 -26.19
C LEU A 157 5.31 44.56 -25.77
N ALA A 158 4.95 44.54 -24.49
CA ALA A 158 3.81 43.75 -23.99
C ALA A 158 2.47 44.30 -24.50
N ARG A 159 2.30 45.64 -24.53
CA ARG A 159 1.13 46.33 -25.09
C ARG A 159 0.98 46.05 -26.58
N THR A 160 2.06 46.15 -27.34
CA THR A 160 2.08 45.84 -28.79
C THR A 160 1.65 44.39 -29.06
N ARG A 161 2.11 43.43 -28.24
CA ARG A 161 1.68 42.02 -28.34
C ARG A 161 0.21 41.83 -27.97
N ALA A 162 -0.28 42.52 -26.95
CA ALA A 162 -1.69 42.46 -26.55
C ALA A 162 -2.60 43.02 -27.66
N GLN A 163 -2.20 44.11 -28.32
CA GLN A 163 -2.92 44.66 -29.48
C GLN A 163 -2.97 43.67 -30.66
N LYS A 164 -1.84 43.05 -31.01
CA LYS A 164 -1.80 41.99 -32.06
C LYS A 164 -2.68 40.80 -31.71
N ARG A 165 -2.71 40.40 -30.42
CA ARG A 165 -3.58 39.30 -29.95
C ARG A 165 -5.06 39.65 -30.06
N ASN A 166 -5.44 40.87 -29.69
CA ASN A 166 -6.83 41.33 -29.79
C ASN A 166 -7.30 41.44 -31.25
N GLN A 167 -6.44 41.87 -32.19
CA GLN A 167 -6.75 41.87 -33.63
C GLN A 167 -6.95 40.46 -34.21
N LEU A 168 -6.16 39.48 -33.75
CA LEU A 168 -6.34 38.06 -34.14
C LEU A 168 -7.59 37.43 -33.52
N GLN A 169 -8.00 37.91 -32.34
CA GLN A 169 -9.21 37.44 -31.63
C GLN A 169 -10.49 37.92 -32.35
N THR A 170 -10.57 39.19 -32.75
CA THR A 170 -11.73 39.73 -33.50
C THR A 170 -11.90 39.09 -34.87
N THR A 171 -10.80 38.70 -35.52
CA THR A 171 -10.82 37.96 -36.79
C THR A 171 -11.30 36.51 -36.60
N ARG A 172 -10.99 35.88 -35.46
CA ARG A 172 -11.47 34.54 -35.08
C ARG A 172 -12.92 34.52 -34.61
N ASP A 173 -13.39 35.58 -33.94
CA ASP A 173 -14.76 35.66 -33.44
C ASP A 173 -15.78 35.92 -34.57
N ARG A 174 -15.38 36.57 -35.68
CA ARG A 174 -16.19 36.65 -36.91
C ARG A 174 -16.33 35.30 -37.63
N MET A 175 -15.34 34.41 -37.53
CA MET A 175 -15.42 33.03 -38.08
C MET A 175 -16.13 32.03 -37.15
N ARG A 176 -16.43 32.40 -35.90
CA ARG A 176 -17.07 31.50 -34.92
C ARG A 176 -18.59 31.50 -34.95
N HIS A 177 -19.22 32.43 -35.67
CA HIS A 177 -20.68 32.46 -35.79
C HIS A 177 -21.25 31.53 -36.88
N THR A 178 -20.38 30.82 -37.61
CA THR A 178 -20.78 29.70 -38.45
C THR A 178 -19.81 28.54 -38.16
N THR A 179 -20.34 27.43 -37.64
CA THR A 179 -19.64 26.14 -37.37
C THR A 179 -18.81 26.01 -36.08
N ASP A 180 -19.46 25.84 -34.92
CA ASP A 180 -18.97 24.87 -33.91
C ASP A 180 -20.09 24.47 -32.91
N ARG A 181 -21.11 23.76 -33.41
CA ARG A 181 -21.82 22.78 -32.58
C ARG A 181 -21.07 21.46 -32.73
N ARG A 182 -20.02 21.24 -31.93
CA ARG A 182 -19.54 19.87 -31.70
C ARG A 182 -20.41 19.22 -30.63
N PRO A 183 -20.89 18.00 -30.88
CA PRO A 183 -21.63 17.25 -29.87
C PRO A 183 -20.73 16.94 -28.66
N PRO A 184 -21.30 16.73 -27.47
CA PRO A 184 -20.54 16.18 -26.34
C PRO A 184 -19.78 14.92 -26.80
N PRO A 185 -18.59 14.63 -26.25
CA PRO A 185 -17.90 13.38 -26.55
C PRO A 185 -18.90 12.24 -26.33
N THR A 186 -19.08 11.40 -27.36
CA THR A 186 -19.97 10.24 -27.30
C THR A 186 -19.75 9.53 -25.96
N PRO A 187 -20.80 9.35 -25.14
CA PRO A 187 -20.65 8.80 -23.81
C PRO A 187 -19.99 7.42 -23.93
N TYR A 188 -18.87 7.24 -23.25
CA TYR A 188 -18.26 5.92 -23.13
C TYR A 188 -19.30 5.01 -22.47
N ASN A 189 -19.86 4.07 -23.23
CA ASN A 189 -20.95 3.23 -22.74
C ASN A 189 -20.38 2.19 -21.77
N ILE A 190 -20.55 2.43 -20.48
CA ILE A 190 -20.13 1.49 -19.45
C ILE A 190 -21.22 0.42 -19.35
N GLN A 191 -20.89 -0.81 -19.76
CA GLN A 191 -21.72 -1.98 -19.54
C GLN A 191 -21.04 -2.87 -18.47
N PRO A 192 -21.35 -2.64 -17.18
CA PRO A 192 -20.63 -3.27 -16.09
C PRO A 192 -21.17 -4.66 -15.74
N ILE A 193 -22.40 -4.99 -16.16
CA ILE A 193 -23.07 -6.25 -15.83
C ILE A 193 -23.11 -7.14 -17.07
N LYS A 194 -22.63 -8.38 -16.92
CA LYS A 194 -22.84 -9.47 -17.87
C LYS A 194 -23.72 -10.51 -17.17
N ASN A 195 -25.02 -10.48 -17.45
CA ASN A 195 -25.97 -11.44 -16.92
C ASN A 195 -26.00 -12.68 -17.83
N LEU A 196 -25.54 -13.81 -17.31
CA LEU A 196 -25.54 -15.12 -17.96
C LEU A 196 -26.48 -16.10 -17.23
N SER A 197 -27.27 -15.59 -16.28
CA SER A 197 -28.27 -16.36 -15.54
C SER A 197 -29.64 -16.25 -16.19
N ARG A 198 -30.55 -17.18 -15.88
CA ARG A 198 -31.96 -17.10 -16.29
C ARG A 198 -32.74 -16.03 -15.53
N LYS A 199 -32.20 -15.52 -14.41
CA LYS A 199 -32.85 -14.49 -13.62
C LYS A 199 -32.90 -13.17 -14.39
N GLN A 200 -34.10 -12.64 -14.59
CA GLN A 200 -34.29 -11.26 -14.98
C GLN A 200 -34.10 -10.36 -13.76
N LEU A 201 -33.19 -9.38 -13.88
CA LEU A 201 -32.95 -8.43 -12.80
C LEU A 201 -34.02 -7.35 -12.81
N SER A 202 -34.51 -6.97 -11.64
CA SER A 202 -35.32 -5.75 -11.52
C SER A 202 -34.48 -4.51 -11.83
N GLU A 203 -35.13 -3.38 -12.09
CA GLU A 203 -34.44 -2.09 -12.28
C GLU A 203 -33.58 -1.72 -11.06
N GLU A 204 -34.06 -2.02 -9.86
CA GLU A 204 -33.33 -1.75 -8.61
C GLU A 204 -32.12 -2.65 -8.43
N GLU A 205 -32.23 -3.95 -8.76
CA GLU A 205 -31.11 -4.88 -8.75
C GLU A 205 -30.05 -4.48 -9.78
N THR A 206 -30.48 -4.09 -10.98
CA THR A 206 -29.61 -3.59 -12.04
C THR A 206 -28.90 -2.32 -11.61
N LEU A 207 -29.59 -1.37 -10.99
CA LEU A 207 -29.00 -0.15 -10.47
C LEU A 207 -28.01 -0.42 -9.32
N ALA A 208 -28.33 -1.36 -8.43
CA ALA A 208 -27.46 -1.74 -7.32
C ALA A 208 -26.13 -2.34 -7.80
N LEU A 209 -26.17 -3.16 -8.85
CA LEU A 209 -25.01 -3.84 -9.42
C LEU A 209 -24.25 -3.00 -10.44
N SER A 210 -24.90 -2.06 -11.13
CA SER A 210 -24.28 -1.26 -12.21
C SER A 210 -23.14 -0.36 -11.73
N ASN A 211 -23.13 -0.02 -10.44
CA ASN A 211 -22.01 0.72 -9.84
C ASN A 211 -20.73 -0.11 -9.69
N GLY A 212 -20.81 -1.44 -9.87
CA GLY A 212 -19.70 -2.38 -9.75
C GLY A 212 -19.55 -3.00 -8.37
N LEU A 213 -18.85 -4.15 -8.31
CA LEU A 213 -18.65 -4.90 -7.07
C LEU A 213 -17.73 -4.20 -6.05
N ASP A 214 -16.86 -3.28 -6.50
CA ASP A 214 -16.01 -2.48 -5.62
C ASP A 214 -16.73 -1.23 -5.05
N TYR A 215 -17.98 -0.99 -5.45
CA TYR A 215 -18.74 0.15 -4.95
C TYR A 215 -19.05 -0.01 -3.46
N VAL A 216 -19.02 1.09 -2.73
CA VAL A 216 -19.36 1.13 -1.30
C VAL A 216 -20.54 2.06 -1.12
N TYR A 217 -21.67 1.49 -0.71
CA TYR A 217 -22.82 2.28 -0.28
C TYR A 217 -22.57 2.88 1.10
N PRO A 218 -23.00 4.13 1.35
CA PRO A 218 -22.91 4.74 2.67
C PRO A 218 -23.56 3.87 3.74
N ASN A 219 -22.75 3.36 4.67
CA ASN A 219 -23.22 2.76 5.91
C ASN A 219 -22.49 3.44 7.07
N ARG A 220 -23.20 4.33 7.76
CA ARG A 220 -22.64 5.21 8.80
C ARG A 220 -22.62 4.56 10.18
N LYS A 221 -23.06 3.29 10.30
CA LYS A 221 -22.97 2.52 11.55
C LYS A 221 -21.52 2.16 11.84
N ILE A 222 -21.04 2.55 13.01
CA ILE A 222 -19.69 2.22 13.49
C ILE A 222 -19.73 0.84 14.15
N ASN A 223 -18.82 -0.05 13.76
CA ASN A 223 -18.54 -1.26 14.54
C ASN A 223 -17.78 -0.85 15.81
N MET A 224 -18.51 -0.68 16.90
CA MET A 224 -17.96 -0.20 18.17
C MET A 224 -16.90 -1.12 18.78
N PRO A 225 -17.09 -2.46 18.87
CA PRO A 225 -16.03 -3.36 19.35
C PRO A 225 -14.73 -3.25 18.57
N SER A 226 -14.80 -3.19 17.23
CA SER A 226 -13.63 -3.01 16.38
C SER A 226 -12.98 -1.62 16.56
N PHE A 227 -13.79 -0.57 16.66
CA PHE A 227 -13.29 0.79 16.89
C PHE A 227 -12.58 0.91 18.24
N ILE A 228 -13.21 0.46 19.33
CA ILE A 228 -12.63 0.52 20.68
C ILE A 228 -11.35 -0.30 20.74
N SER A 229 -11.36 -1.54 20.23
CA SER A 229 -10.14 -2.37 20.21
C SER A 229 -8.99 -1.74 19.43
N ASN A 230 -9.27 -1.03 18.33
CA ASN A 230 -8.25 -0.27 17.59
C ASN A 230 -7.69 0.92 18.40
N ILE A 231 -8.54 1.67 19.09
CA ILE A 231 -8.12 2.84 19.88
C ILE A 231 -7.39 2.42 21.16
N GLU A 232 -7.88 1.42 21.89
CA GLU A 232 -7.21 0.84 23.07
C GLU A 232 -5.82 0.31 22.69
N THR A 233 -5.73 -0.49 21.62
CA THR A 233 -4.43 -0.98 21.12
C THR A 233 -3.51 0.17 20.70
N CYS A 234 -4.04 1.20 20.02
CA CYS A 234 -3.26 2.37 19.65
C CYS A 234 -2.72 3.09 20.88
N PHE A 235 -3.53 3.24 21.93
CA PHE A 235 -3.12 3.92 23.16
C PHE A 235 -2.06 3.13 23.90
N VAL A 236 -2.23 1.81 24.02
CA VAL A 236 -1.24 0.91 24.61
C VAL A 236 0.08 0.98 23.84
N ASN A 237 0.08 1.00 22.50
CA ASN A 237 1.31 1.13 21.72
C ASN A 237 1.98 2.52 21.88
N VAL A 238 1.19 3.56 22.12
CA VAL A 238 1.72 4.91 22.45
C VAL A 238 2.34 4.93 23.85
N LEU A 239 1.79 4.16 24.81
CA LEU A 239 2.30 4.02 26.17
C LEU A 239 3.48 3.05 26.29
N GLY A 240 3.46 1.92 25.58
CA GLY A 240 4.37 0.78 25.76
C GLY A 240 5.81 1.04 25.33
N HIS A 241 6.05 2.02 24.46
CA HIS A 241 7.41 2.52 24.22
C HIS A 241 7.91 3.48 25.31
N CYS A 242 7.12 3.77 26.37
CA CYS A 242 7.54 4.51 27.56
C CYS A 242 7.88 3.59 28.74
N THR A 243 7.78 2.28 28.59
CA THR A 243 8.15 1.32 29.62
C THR A 243 9.14 0.33 29.02
N ASN A 244 10.38 0.30 29.53
CA ASN A 244 11.41 -0.72 29.18
C ASN A 244 11.04 -2.14 29.67
N ARG A 245 9.74 -2.47 29.77
CA ARG A 245 9.24 -3.77 30.20
C ARG A 245 8.69 -4.51 28.98
N PRO A 246 9.44 -5.50 28.43
CA PRO A 246 8.97 -6.38 27.37
C PRO A 246 7.78 -7.28 27.78
N ASP A 247 7.39 -7.24 29.04
CA ASP A 247 6.41 -8.09 29.70
C ASP A 247 4.95 -7.58 29.67
N TYR A 248 4.65 -6.52 28.91
CA TYR A 248 3.26 -6.04 28.74
C TYR A 248 2.41 -6.94 27.82
N GLU A 249 3.03 -7.75 26.96
CA GLU A 249 2.30 -8.62 26.02
C GLU A 249 1.92 -10.00 26.62
N GLU A 250 2.50 -10.40 27.76
CA GLU A 250 2.36 -11.78 28.28
C GLU A 250 1.84 -11.92 29.72
N ARG A 251 1.56 -10.83 30.46
CA ARG A 251 0.92 -10.97 31.78
C ARG A 251 -0.60 -10.89 31.67
N ASP A 252 -1.28 -11.85 32.28
CA ASP A 252 -2.67 -11.69 32.68
C ASP A 252 -2.75 -10.43 33.54
N ALA A 253 -3.35 -9.40 32.96
CA ALA A 253 -3.43 -8.09 33.54
C ALA A 253 -4.54 -8.15 34.60
N ASP A 254 -4.14 -8.52 35.81
CA ASP A 254 -4.97 -8.37 37.00
C ASP A 254 -5.37 -6.89 37.19
N GLU A 255 -6.49 -6.67 37.88
CA GLU A 255 -7.08 -5.35 38.19
C GLU A 255 -6.06 -4.33 38.76
N THR A 256 -4.94 -4.80 39.32
CA THR A 256 -3.80 -3.99 39.78
C THR A 256 -3.16 -3.12 38.69
N THR A 257 -3.34 -3.45 37.41
CA THR A 257 -2.71 -2.70 36.30
C THR A 257 -3.36 -1.35 36.03
N ILE A 258 -4.65 -1.17 36.32
CA ILE A 258 -5.32 0.16 36.25
C ILE A 258 -4.69 1.12 37.28
N TYR A 259 -4.23 0.58 38.42
CA TYR A 259 -3.59 1.35 39.49
C TYR A 259 -2.13 1.73 39.20
N ASN A 260 -1.51 1.17 38.15
CA ASN A 260 -0.12 1.46 37.77
C ASN A 260 0.04 2.54 36.70
N LEU A 261 -1.05 3.11 36.17
CA LEU A 261 -0.96 4.24 35.23
C LEU A 261 -0.69 5.55 36.00
N THR A 262 0.24 6.36 35.49
CA THR A 262 0.51 7.66 36.09
C THR A 262 -0.70 8.59 35.93
N PRO A 263 -0.90 9.59 36.81
CA PRO A 263 -1.97 10.59 36.65
C PRO A 263 -1.98 11.24 35.26
N THR A 264 -0.80 11.47 34.68
CA THR A 264 -0.65 12.00 33.31
C THR A 264 -1.18 11.03 32.25
N GLN A 265 -0.93 9.73 32.40
CA GLN A 265 -1.44 8.70 31.48
C GLN A 265 -2.96 8.57 31.59
N LEU A 266 -3.53 8.65 32.80
CA LEU A 266 -4.98 8.67 33.01
C LEU A 266 -5.64 9.91 32.40
N GLN A 267 -5.00 11.08 32.53
CA GLN A 267 -5.45 12.31 31.86
C GLN A 267 -5.39 12.18 30.34
N ALA A 268 -4.32 11.58 29.80
CA ALA A 268 -4.18 11.32 28.37
C ALA A 268 -5.26 10.35 27.85
N ALA A 269 -5.53 9.27 28.58
CA ALA A 269 -6.62 8.33 28.27
C ALA A 269 -7.97 9.04 28.25
N THR A 270 -8.26 9.88 29.25
CA THR A 270 -9.50 10.67 29.34
C THR A 270 -9.63 11.65 28.18
N LYS A 271 -8.54 12.33 27.79
CA LYS A 271 -8.51 13.24 26.64
C LYS A 271 -8.78 12.48 25.34
N LEU A 272 -8.19 11.30 25.17
CA LEU A 272 -8.41 10.45 24.00
C LEU A 272 -9.85 9.93 23.94
N ARG A 273 -10.42 9.52 25.07
CA ARG A 273 -11.83 9.14 25.20
C ARG A 273 -12.75 10.27 24.73
N LYS A 274 -12.55 11.50 25.21
CA LYS A 274 -13.32 12.68 24.78
C LYS A 274 -13.24 12.94 23.27
N ILE A 275 -12.06 12.72 22.66
CA ILE A 275 -11.89 12.84 21.21
C ILE A 275 -12.73 11.78 20.47
N CYS A 276 -12.71 10.54 20.96
CA CYS A 276 -13.44 9.41 20.37
C CYS A 276 -14.95 9.53 20.57
N ASP A 277 -15.42 9.91 21.76
CA ASP A 277 -16.85 10.10 22.05
C ASP A 277 -17.44 11.24 21.22
N LYS A 278 -16.67 12.33 21.03
CA LYS A 278 -17.07 13.40 20.11
C LYS A 278 -17.18 12.89 18.68
N PHE A 279 -16.26 12.04 18.23
CA PHE A 279 -16.37 11.41 16.91
C PHE A 279 -17.62 10.53 16.79
N CYS A 280 -17.92 9.70 17.80
CA CYS A 280 -19.13 8.87 17.81
C CYS A 280 -20.40 9.75 17.77
N SER A 281 -20.46 10.80 18.59
CA SER A 281 -21.57 11.76 18.61
C SER A 281 -21.76 12.48 17.27
N ASP A 282 -20.68 13.02 16.69
CA ASP A 282 -20.69 13.69 15.39
C ASP A 282 -21.10 12.74 14.26
N SER A 283 -20.80 11.45 14.39
CA SER A 283 -21.15 10.42 13.40
C SER A 283 -22.63 10.03 13.48
N SER A 284 -23.18 9.89 14.69
CA SER A 284 -24.60 9.56 14.91
C SER A 284 -25.56 10.68 14.46
N ARG A 285 -25.11 11.95 14.48
CA ARG A 285 -25.91 13.11 14.04
C ARG A 285 -26.08 13.22 12.53
N GLN A 286 -25.36 12.42 11.76
CA GLN A 286 -25.45 12.48 10.30
C GLN A 286 -26.72 11.79 9.80
N THR A 287 -27.48 12.47 8.94
CA THR A 287 -28.70 11.92 8.32
C THR A 287 -28.41 10.64 7.54
N THR A 288 -29.31 9.66 7.65
CA THR A 288 -29.24 8.43 6.87
C THR A 288 -29.71 8.68 5.45
N ASP A 289 -28.97 8.18 4.47
CA ASP A 289 -29.37 8.23 3.06
C ASP A 289 -30.38 7.10 2.81
N ARG A 290 -31.66 7.47 2.60
CA ARG A 290 -32.75 6.51 2.36
C ARG A 290 -32.47 5.64 1.13
N ASN A 291 -31.91 6.22 0.06
CA ASN A 291 -31.60 5.50 -1.17
C ASN A 291 -30.45 4.50 -0.95
N ALA A 292 -29.41 4.89 -0.20
CA ALA A 292 -28.33 3.97 0.15
C ALA A 292 -28.82 2.77 0.97
N ASN A 293 -29.72 3.00 1.93
CA ASN A 293 -30.32 1.91 2.72
C ASN A 293 -31.19 0.98 1.85
N LYS A 294 -31.96 1.55 0.92
CA LYS A 294 -32.74 0.79 -0.05
C LYS A 294 -31.83 -0.12 -0.89
N MET A 295 -30.75 0.41 -1.47
CA MET A 295 -29.79 -0.37 -2.25
C MET A 295 -29.07 -1.44 -1.42
N LEU A 296 -28.73 -1.16 -0.16
CA LEU A 296 -28.18 -2.15 0.75
C LEU A 296 -29.17 -3.30 1.03
N ASN A 297 -30.48 -3.02 1.10
CA ASN A 297 -31.50 -4.07 1.22
C ASN A 297 -31.60 -4.91 -0.06
N VAL A 298 -31.54 -4.29 -1.24
CA VAL A 298 -31.49 -5.00 -2.53
C VAL A 298 -30.31 -5.96 -2.58
N ILE A 299 -29.11 -5.51 -2.21
CA ILE A 299 -27.91 -6.37 -2.16
C ILE A 299 -28.07 -7.51 -1.15
N ARG A 300 -28.71 -7.27 0.01
CA ARG A 300 -29.01 -8.33 0.98
C ARG A 300 -30.00 -9.36 0.43
N ASN A 301 -30.96 -8.94 -0.39
CA ASN A 301 -31.90 -9.85 -1.04
C ASN A 301 -31.20 -10.69 -2.12
N LEU A 302 -30.37 -10.06 -2.97
CA LEU A 302 -29.52 -10.75 -3.93
C LEU A 302 -28.57 -11.77 -3.26
N ARG A 303 -28.07 -11.45 -2.06
CA ARG A 303 -27.25 -12.38 -1.27
C ARG A 303 -28.02 -13.64 -0.83
N LYS A 304 -29.31 -13.49 -0.52
CA LYS A 304 -30.16 -14.59 -0.03
C LYS A 304 -30.61 -15.51 -1.16
N ASP A 305 -30.63 -15.00 -2.38
CA ASP A 305 -30.99 -15.74 -3.58
C ASP A 305 -29.91 -16.80 -3.90
N LYS A 306 -30.25 -18.07 -3.66
CA LYS A 306 -29.37 -19.21 -3.91
C LYS A 306 -29.41 -19.71 -5.35
N SER A 307 -30.32 -19.18 -6.19
CA SER A 307 -30.44 -19.60 -7.60
C SER A 307 -29.33 -19.01 -8.48
N ILE A 308 -28.69 -17.93 -8.04
CA ILE A 308 -27.67 -17.20 -8.79
C ILE A 308 -26.32 -17.20 -8.07
N HIS A 309 -25.25 -17.06 -8.86
CA HIS A 309 -23.90 -16.82 -8.38
C HIS A 309 -23.36 -15.50 -8.94
N ILE A 310 -23.10 -14.53 -8.07
CA ILE A 310 -22.60 -13.19 -8.47
C ILE A 310 -21.10 -13.08 -8.17
N THR A 311 -20.30 -12.89 -9.22
CA THR A 311 -18.84 -12.78 -9.11
C THR A 311 -18.27 -11.72 -10.05
N LYS A 312 -16.95 -11.50 -9.95
CA LYS A 312 -16.23 -10.64 -10.90
C LYS A 312 -15.73 -11.48 -12.09
N PRO A 313 -15.54 -10.91 -13.28
CA PRO A 313 -14.86 -11.61 -14.37
C PRO A 313 -13.39 -11.88 -14.01
N ASP A 314 -12.81 -12.86 -14.69
CA ASP A 314 -11.39 -13.21 -14.59
C ASP A 314 -10.48 -12.03 -14.99
N LYS A 315 -10.83 -11.33 -16.07
CA LYS A 315 -10.11 -10.16 -16.59
C LYS A 315 -11.00 -8.91 -16.55
N GLY A 316 -10.42 -7.78 -16.14
CA GLY A 316 -11.12 -6.50 -16.07
C GLY A 316 -11.96 -6.30 -14.80
N ARG A 317 -12.82 -5.27 -14.82
CA ARG A 317 -13.78 -4.95 -13.76
C ARG A 317 -15.20 -5.10 -14.28
N GLY A 318 -16.09 -5.64 -13.46
CA GLY A 318 -17.49 -5.84 -13.81
C GLY A 318 -18.19 -6.78 -12.83
N VAL A 319 -19.44 -7.08 -13.15
CA VAL A 319 -20.33 -8.00 -12.44
C VAL A 319 -20.71 -9.09 -13.43
N VAL A 320 -20.48 -10.35 -13.07
CA VAL A 320 -20.98 -11.50 -13.81
C VAL A 320 -21.98 -12.23 -12.93
N ILE A 321 -23.13 -12.55 -13.49
CA ILE A 321 -24.19 -13.30 -12.82
C ILE A 321 -24.36 -14.60 -13.58
N LEU A 322 -24.25 -15.73 -12.88
CA LEU A 322 -24.40 -17.07 -13.41
C LEU A 322 -25.57 -17.75 -12.70
N ASP A 323 -26.21 -18.72 -13.35
CA ASP A 323 -27.02 -19.69 -12.62
C ASP A 323 -26.12 -20.47 -11.65
N HIS A 324 -26.59 -20.68 -10.43
CA HIS A 324 -25.80 -21.38 -9.42
C HIS A 324 -25.52 -22.83 -9.85
N SER A 325 -26.48 -23.50 -10.49
CA SER A 325 -26.29 -24.86 -11.00
C SER A 325 -25.22 -24.95 -12.09
N ASP A 326 -25.22 -24.02 -13.06
CA ASP A 326 -24.18 -23.94 -14.12
C ASP A 326 -22.80 -23.70 -13.51
N TYR A 327 -22.70 -22.77 -12.55
CA TYR A 327 -21.44 -22.52 -11.83
C TYR A 327 -20.93 -23.78 -11.11
N ILE A 328 -21.79 -24.50 -10.40
CA ILE A 328 -21.42 -25.74 -9.71
C ILE A 328 -21.01 -26.83 -10.71
N SER A 329 -21.72 -26.99 -11.82
CA SER A 329 -21.39 -27.96 -12.88
C SER A 329 -19.98 -27.71 -13.43
N LYS A 330 -19.70 -26.47 -13.87
CA LYS A 330 -18.40 -26.07 -14.41
C LYS A 330 -17.27 -26.22 -13.38
N MET A 331 -17.54 -25.99 -12.11
CA MET A 331 -16.55 -26.24 -11.06
C MET A 331 -16.33 -27.72 -10.81
N ASN A 332 -17.39 -28.54 -10.84
CA ASN A 332 -17.28 -30.00 -10.69
C ASN A 332 -16.49 -30.62 -11.84
N GLU A 333 -16.67 -30.17 -13.08
CA GLU A 333 -15.83 -30.57 -14.22
C GLU A 333 -14.34 -30.36 -13.95
N LEU A 334 -13.97 -29.27 -13.24
CA LEU A 334 -12.58 -28.99 -12.87
C LEU A 334 -12.09 -29.85 -11.71
N VAL A 335 -12.89 -30.07 -10.67
CA VAL A 335 -12.45 -30.80 -9.47
C VAL A 335 -12.57 -32.33 -9.58
N ASN A 336 -13.34 -32.83 -10.55
CA ASN A 336 -13.48 -34.26 -10.81
C ASN A 336 -12.31 -34.83 -11.62
N ASP A 337 -11.35 -34.01 -12.04
CA ASP A 337 -10.09 -34.50 -12.61
C ASP A 337 -9.29 -35.27 -11.54
N THR A 338 -9.37 -36.60 -11.61
CA THR A 338 -8.70 -37.53 -10.70
C THR A 338 -7.18 -37.51 -10.83
N THR A 339 -6.64 -37.01 -11.95
CA THR A 339 -5.19 -36.87 -12.14
C THR A 339 -4.61 -35.75 -11.29
N THR A 340 -5.44 -34.79 -10.87
CA THR A 340 -5.03 -33.62 -10.09
C THR A 340 -5.59 -33.64 -8.67
N PHE A 341 -6.84 -34.07 -8.50
CA PHE A 341 -7.59 -33.95 -7.24
C PHE A 341 -8.08 -35.31 -6.71
N ARG A 342 -8.19 -35.39 -5.38
CA ARG A 342 -8.77 -36.54 -4.67
C ARG A 342 -9.76 -36.07 -3.62
N LEU A 343 -10.96 -36.66 -3.60
CA LEU A 343 -11.97 -36.42 -2.56
C LEU A 343 -11.52 -37.01 -1.22
N VAL A 344 -11.84 -36.33 -0.11
CA VAL A 344 -11.54 -36.80 1.25
C VAL A 344 -12.74 -36.57 2.17
N ASP A 345 -13.04 -37.55 3.02
CA ASP A 345 -14.21 -37.48 3.92
C ASP A 345 -14.00 -36.53 5.10
N ILE A 346 -12.77 -36.44 5.59
CA ILE A 346 -12.40 -35.67 6.79
C ILE A 346 -11.43 -34.57 6.42
N ASP A 347 -11.69 -33.35 6.91
CA ASP A 347 -10.80 -32.21 6.73
C ASP A 347 -9.46 -32.42 7.49
N PRO A 348 -8.31 -32.47 6.80
CA PRO A 348 -7.02 -32.76 7.43
C PRO A 348 -6.37 -31.54 8.10
N THR A 349 -7.00 -30.36 8.13
CA THR A 349 -6.42 -29.08 8.61
C THR A 349 -5.71 -29.21 9.95
N ILE A 350 -6.39 -29.73 10.98
CA ILE A 350 -5.83 -29.82 12.34
C ILE A 350 -4.64 -30.79 12.38
N LYS A 351 -4.74 -31.91 11.65
CA LYS A 351 -3.69 -32.94 11.55
C LYS A 351 -2.44 -32.38 10.87
N GLU A 352 -2.59 -31.71 9.74
CA GLU A 352 -1.46 -31.16 8.99
C GLU A 352 -0.84 -29.94 9.70
N GLU A 353 -1.63 -29.11 10.39
CA GLU A 353 -1.10 -28.06 11.28
C GLU A 353 -0.23 -28.64 12.39
N ALA A 354 -0.69 -29.71 13.06
CA ALA A 354 0.07 -30.37 14.12
C ALA A 354 1.36 -31.04 13.61
N LYS A 355 1.29 -31.69 12.44
CA LYS A 355 2.46 -32.27 11.75
C LYS A 355 3.49 -31.19 11.42
N LEU A 356 3.05 -30.08 10.83
CA LEU A 356 3.92 -28.95 10.51
C LEU A 356 4.55 -28.36 11.77
N HIS A 357 3.76 -28.13 12.83
CA HIS A 357 4.25 -27.52 14.06
C HIS A 357 5.36 -28.35 14.72
N ARG A 358 5.23 -29.69 14.77
CA ARG A 358 6.27 -30.60 15.27
C ARG A 358 7.59 -30.44 14.50
N LYS A 359 7.53 -30.42 13.17
CA LYS A 359 8.75 -30.26 12.35
C LYS A 359 9.34 -28.86 12.48
N LEU A 360 8.53 -27.80 12.52
CA LEU A 360 9.02 -26.43 12.72
C LEU A 360 9.77 -26.26 14.05
N LEU A 361 9.31 -26.91 15.12
CA LEU A 361 10.00 -26.93 16.41
C LEU A 361 11.38 -27.59 16.31
N ALA A 362 11.45 -28.76 15.65
CA ALA A 362 12.73 -29.45 15.41
C ALA A 362 13.69 -28.61 14.55
N LEU A 363 13.18 -27.97 13.49
CA LEU A 363 13.97 -27.09 12.62
C LEU A 363 14.50 -25.86 13.36
N LYS A 364 13.67 -25.28 14.24
CA LYS A 364 14.10 -24.20 15.14
C LYS A 364 15.20 -24.67 16.11
N ALA A 365 15.01 -25.83 16.74
CA ALA A 365 16.00 -26.39 17.67
C ALA A 365 17.35 -26.68 16.99
N SER A 366 17.32 -27.15 15.73
CA SER A 366 18.53 -27.38 14.92
C SER A 366 19.23 -26.12 14.42
N GLY A 367 18.63 -24.93 14.60
CA GLY A 367 19.12 -23.68 14.03
C GLY A 367 18.89 -23.50 12.53
N PHE A 368 18.15 -24.40 11.88
CA PHE A 368 17.81 -24.29 10.46
C PHE A 368 16.87 -23.12 10.18
N LEU A 369 15.96 -22.82 11.12
CA LEU A 369 15.06 -21.65 11.07
C LEU A 369 15.45 -20.63 12.14
N SER A 370 15.51 -19.36 11.76
CA SER A 370 15.62 -18.26 12.73
C SER A 370 14.34 -18.11 13.57
N ASN A 371 14.40 -17.36 14.68
CA ASN A 371 13.22 -17.04 15.48
C ASN A 371 12.14 -16.31 14.66
N GLU A 372 12.57 -15.44 13.75
CA GLU A 372 11.71 -14.66 12.87
C GLU A 372 11.06 -15.54 11.80
N GLU A 373 11.84 -16.40 11.15
CA GLU A 373 11.34 -17.37 10.17
C GLU A 373 10.34 -18.34 10.83
N TYR A 374 10.66 -18.84 12.03
CA TYR A 374 9.75 -19.67 12.81
C TYR A 374 8.45 -18.93 13.15
N GLY A 375 8.53 -17.66 13.57
CA GLY A 375 7.34 -16.83 13.85
C GLY A 375 6.47 -16.60 12.62
N MET A 376 7.08 -16.44 11.44
CA MET A 376 6.37 -16.32 10.17
C MET A 376 5.71 -17.63 9.72
N CYS A 377 6.37 -18.78 9.95
CA CYS A 377 5.87 -20.10 9.58
C CYS A 377 4.78 -20.61 10.53
N ARG A 378 4.95 -20.37 11.83
CA ARG A 378 4.08 -20.90 12.89
C ARG A 378 2.73 -20.20 12.86
N ARG A 379 1.74 -20.89 12.32
CA ARG A 379 0.31 -20.54 12.43
C ARG A 379 -0.31 -21.29 13.60
N VAL A 380 -1.36 -20.69 14.17
CA VAL A 380 -2.22 -21.32 15.18
C VAL A 380 -3.66 -21.11 14.72
N GLY A 381 -4.48 -22.17 14.70
CA GLY A 381 -5.87 -22.06 14.29
C GLY A 381 -6.01 -21.81 12.79
N SER A 382 -5.31 -22.59 11.96
CA SER A 382 -5.43 -22.49 10.50
C SER A 382 -6.82 -22.89 10.01
N GLN A 383 -7.17 -22.47 8.80
CA GLN A 383 -8.44 -22.84 8.16
C GLN A 383 -8.17 -23.62 6.86
N PRO A 384 -9.08 -24.49 6.42
CA PRO A 384 -8.96 -25.11 5.10
C PRO A 384 -8.95 -24.05 4.01
N ALA A 385 -8.25 -24.35 2.92
CA ALA A 385 -8.36 -23.53 1.73
C ALA A 385 -9.78 -23.64 1.14
N ARG A 386 -10.18 -22.66 0.33
CA ARG A 386 -11.49 -22.65 -0.32
C ARG A 386 -11.33 -22.37 -1.80
N LEU A 387 -11.88 -23.24 -2.63
CA LEU A 387 -11.85 -23.09 -4.08
C LEU A 387 -13.02 -22.23 -4.55
N TYR A 388 -12.79 -21.37 -5.53
CA TYR A 388 -13.85 -20.64 -6.23
C TYR A 388 -13.43 -20.33 -7.66
N GLY A 389 -14.41 -20.23 -8.57
CA GLY A 389 -14.20 -19.97 -9.99
C GLY A 389 -14.34 -18.49 -10.35
N LEU A 390 -13.51 -18.01 -11.27
CA LEU A 390 -13.70 -16.72 -11.95
C LEU A 390 -14.06 -16.93 -13.42
N PRO A 391 -15.19 -16.42 -13.92
CA PRO A 391 -15.60 -16.61 -15.32
C PRO A 391 -14.66 -15.90 -16.29
N LYS A 392 -14.11 -16.66 -17.24
CA LYS A 392 -13.31 -16.17 -18.36
C LYS A 392 -14.24 -15.67 -19.47
N THR A 393 -14.90 -14.54 -19.26
CA THR A 393 -15.94 -13.96 -20.13
C THR A 393 -15.49 -13.59 -21.55
N HIS A 394 -14.21 -13.76 -21.88
CA HIS A 394 -13.58 -13.53 -23.19
C HIS A 394 -13.34 -14.82 -23.97
N LYS A 395 -13.71 -15.97 -23.43
CA LYS A 395 -13.63 -17.26 -24.09
C LYS A 395 -15.04 -17.79 -24.31
N ASP A 396 -15.22 -18.53 -25.39
CA ASP A 396 -16.48 -19.21 -25.69
C ASP A 396 -16.82 -20.23 -24.59
N GLY A 397 -18.12 -20.42 -24.32
CA GLY A 397 -18.61 -21.23 -23.20
C GLY A 397 -18.37 -20.63 -21.79
N VAL A 398 -17.60 -19.53 -21.69
CA VAL A 398 -17.27 -18.84 -20.43
C VAL A 398 -16.71 -19.82 -19.36
N PRO A 399 -15.60 -20.52 -19.64
CA PRO A 399 -14.99 -21.44 -18.68
C PRO A 399 -14.53 -20.70 -17.41
N LEU A 400 -14.47 -21.43 -16.29
CA LEU A 400 -14.04 -20.88 -15.01
C LEU A 400 -12.52 -20.99 -14.84
N ARG A 401 -11.88 -19.97 -14.23
CA ARG A 401 -10.53 -20.08 -13.67
C ARG A 401 -10.64 -20.49 -12.20
N PRO A 402 -10.17 -21.68 -11.80
CA PRO A 402 -10.17 -22.08 -10.40
C PRO A 402 -9.13 -21.26 -9.63
N ILE A 403 -9.53 -20.66 -8.52
CA ILE A 403 -8.65 -19.93 -7.61
C ILE A 403 -8.78 -20.52 -6.21
N LEU A 404 -7.63 -20.92 -5.65
CA LEU A 404 -7.54 -21.41 -4.31
C LEU A 404 -7.26 -20.27 -3.32
N SER A 405 -8.19 -20.04 -2.40
CA SER A 405 -8.04 -19.08 -1.31
C SER A 405 -7.10 -19.63 -0.21
N ALA A 406 -5.79 -19.66 -0.47
CA ALA A 406 -4.79 -20.21 0.45
C ALA A 406 -4.54 -19.37 1.72
N THR A 407 -5.02 -18.11 1.78
CA THR A 407 -4.82 -17.25 2.96
C THR A 407 -5.42 -17.87 4.21
N GLY A 408 -4.61 -18.04 5.25
CA GLY A 408 -5.02 -18.60 6.53
C GLY A 408 -4.86 -20.12 6.67
N THR A 409 -4.40 -20.80 5.61
CA THR A 409 -4.02 -22.22 5.68
C THR A 409 -2.76 -22.45 6.52
N PHE A 410 -2.56 -23.70 6.96
CA PHE A 410 -1.47 -24.08 7.85
C PHE A 410 -0.08 -23.84 7.23
N ASN A 411 0.07 -24.08 5.92
CA ASN A 411 1.34 -23.99 5.19
C ASN A 411 1.59 -22.60 4.55
N TYR A 412 0.62 -21.67 4.57
CA TYR A 412 0.77 -20.33 3.98
C TYR A 412 1.97 -19.54 4.52
N GLY A 413 2.26 -19.66 5.81
CA GLY A 413 3.41 -19.00 6.45
C GLY A 413 4.75 -19.54 5.95
N VAL A 414 4.84 -20.87 5.78
CA VAL A 414 6.01 -21.57 5.24
C VAL A 414 6.26 -21.16 3.79
N ALA A 415 5.21 -21.14 2.96
CA ALA A 415 5.31 -20.70 1.57
C ALA A 415 5.89 -19.28 1.47
N LYS A 416 5.43 -18.33 2.30
CA LYS A 416 6.00 -16.97 2.34
C LYS A 416 7.44 -16.91 2.79
N MET A 417 7.80 -17.71 3.79
CA MET A 417 9.18 -17.80 4.27
C MET A 417 10.11 -18.30 3.17
N LEU A 418 9.71 -19.37 2.47
CA LEU A 418 10.46 -19.92 1.34
C LEU A 418 10.59 -18.92 0.20
N VAL A 419 9.54 -18.15 -0.10
CA VAL A 419 9.65 -17.05 -1.08
C VAL A 419 10.75 -16.08 -0.68
N ASN A 420 10.79 -15.62 0.57
CA ASN A 420 11.83 -14.70 1.03
C ASN A 420 13.24 -15.31 0.89
N ARG A 421 13.40 -16.61 1.20
CA ARG A 421 14.70 -17.30 1.10
C ARG A 421 15.17 -17.51 -0.34
N LEU A 422 14.25 -17.88 -1.24
CA LEU A 422 14.56 -18.41 -2.57
C LEU A 422 14.33 -17.41 -3.71
N THR A 423 13.88 -16.18 -3.42
CA THR A 423 13.61 -15.15 -4.45
C THR A 423 14.80 -14.86 -5.36
N HIS A 424 16.04 -15.04 -4.88
CA HIS A 424 17.24 -14.80 -5.68
C HIS A 424 17.39 -15.79 -6.85
N LEU A 425 16.83 -17.01 -6.76
CA LEU A 425 16.96 -18.05 -7.79
C LEU A 425 16.16 -17.75 -9.06
N ARG A 426 15.09 -16.96 -8.97
CA ARG A 426 14.29 -16.57 -10.15
C ARG A 426 14.82 -15.35 -10.90
N LEU A 427 15.87 -14.70 -10.40
CA LEU A 427 16.41 -13.50 -11.04
C LEU A 427 17.25 -13.92 -12.26
N HIS A 428 16.83 -13.46 -13.44
CA HIS A 428 17.53 -13.72 -14.69
C HIS A 428 17.36 -12.54 -15.65
N HIS A 429 18.32 -12.32 -16.55
CA HIS A 429 18.33 -11.17 -17.46
C HIS A 429 17.21 -11.21 -18.52
N THR A 430 16.64 -12.38 -18.77
CA THR A 430 15.46 -12.60 -19.63
C THR A 430 14.15 -12.18 -18.96
N VAL A 431 14.12 -12.10 -17.62
CA VAL A 431 12.88 -11.87 -16.87
C VAL A 431 12.68 -10.37 -16.62
N ILE A 432 11.51 -9.86 -16.96
CA ILE A 432 11.13 -8.46 -16.71
C ILE A 432 10.29 -8.34 -15.44
N SER A 433 10.52 -7.29 -14.65
CA SER A 433 9.83 -7.08 -13.37
C SER A 433 8.46 -6.41 -13.53
N ASP A 434 8.33 -5.55 -14.54
CA ASP A 434 7.15 -4.72 -14.75
C ASP A 434 7.10 -4.17 -16.17
N THR A 435 5.92 -3.74 -16.58
CA THR A 435 5.67 -3.12 -17.88
C THR A 435 6.55 -1.90 -18.15
N PHE A 436 6.82 -1.06 -17.15
CA PHE A 436 7.56 0.19 -17.38
C PHE A 436 9.04 -0.06 -17.61
N SER A 437 9.65 -0.99 -16.88
CA SER A 437 11.05 -1.39 -17.13
C SER A 437 11.22 -2.03 -18.51
N PHE A 438 10.21 -2.77 -18.99
CA PHE A 438 10.19 -3.30 -20.35
C PHE A 438 10.07 -2.21 -21.42
N VAL A 439 9.18 -1.21 -21.27
CA VAL A 439 9.11 -0.05 -22.19
C VAL A 439 10.45 0.68 -22.26
N ASP A 440 11.08 0.90 -21.11
CA ASP A 440 12.39 1.54 -21.05
C ASP A 440 13.47 0.72 -21.77
N GLN A 441 13.42 -0.62 -21.71
CA GLN A 441 14.32 -1.51 -22.46
C GLN A 441 14.02 -1.47 -23.96
N LEU A 442 12.75 -1.57 -24.34
CA LEU A 442 12.30 -1.60 -25.73
C LEU A 442 12.74 -0.34 -26.49
N HIS A 443 12.57 0.85 -25.89
CA HIS A 443 12.99 2.11 -26.51
C HIS A 443 14.51 2.32 -26.56
N ARG A 444 15.31 1.49 -25.86
CA ARG A 444 16.77 1.50 -25.95
C ARG A 444 17.30 0.54 -27.01
N LEU A 445 16.45 -0.31 -27.60
CA LEU A 445 16.88 -1.23 -28.64
C LEU A 445 17.16 -0.48 -29.94
N THR A 446 18.32 -0.77 -30.53
CA THR A 446 18.76 -0.25 -31.83
C THR A 446 18.65 -1.30 -32.94
N ILE A 447 17.72 -2.26 -32.78
CA ILE A 447 17.50 -3.35 -33.73
C ILE A 447 16.70 -2.79 -34.92
N ASP A 448 17.23 -2.97 -36.12
CA ASP A 448 16.57 -2.54 -37.36
C ASP A 448 15.34 -3.42 -37.67
N MET A 449 14.16 -2.87 -37.42
CA MET A 449 12.89 -3.58 -37.61
C MET A 449 12.45 -3.74 -39.07
N SER A 450 13.24 -3.30 -40.05
CA SER A 450 13.03 -3.64 -41.46
C SER A 450 13.44 -5.08 -41.80
N LYS A 451 14.32 -5.68 -41.00
CA LYS A 451 14.85 -7.05 -41.17
C LYS A 451 14.37 -8.02 -40.10
N HIS A 452 13.43 -7.59 -39.26
CA HIS A 452 12.98 -8.34 -38.10
C HIS A 452 11.48 -8.17 -37.90
N LYS A 453 10.88 -9.19 -37.28
CA LYS A 453 9.48 -9.22 -36.87
C LYS A 453 9.35 -9.57 -35.39
N ILE A 454 8.23 -9.19 -34.79
CA ILE A 454 7.94 -9.46 -33.38
C ILE A 454 6.98 -10.64 -33.25
N VAL A 455 7.22 -11.46 -32.24
CA VAL A 455 6.42 -12.64 -31.91
C VAL A 455 6.25 -12.67 -30.39
N SER A 456 5.10 -13.16 -29.93
CA SER A 456 4.86 -13.42 -28.52
C SER A 456 4.55 -14.89 -28.29
N PHE A 457 5.05 -15.43 -27.18
CA PHE A 457 4.80 -16.80 -26.75
C PHE A 457 4.06 -16.77 -25.40
N ASP A 458 3.06 -17.65 -25.24
CA ASP A 458 2.30 -17.80 -24.00
C ASP A 458 2.34 -19.26 -23.53
N VAL A 459 2.57 -19.48 -22.23
CA VAL A 459 2.59 -20.82 -21.65
C VAL A 459 1.18 -21.27 -21.30
N THR A 460 0.76 -22.38 -21.87
CA THR A 460 -0.56 -22.96 -21.61
C THR A 460 -0.69 -23.44 -20.16
N SER A 461 -1.62 -22.83 -19.43
CA SER A 461 -1.97 -23.22 -18.05
C SER A 461 -0.77 -23.40 -17.12
N LEU A 462 0.22 -22.49 -17.21
CA LEU A 462 1.52 -22.57 -16.52
C LEU A 462 1.47 -23.22 -15.12
N PHE A 463 0.71 -22.67 -14.18
CA PHE A 463 0.74 -23.12 -12.77
C PHE A 463 0.31 -24.57 -12.53
N THR A 464 -0.64 -25.11 -13.31
CA THR A 464 -1.06 -26.51 -13.17
C THR A 464 -0.08 -27.47 -13.82
N ASN A 465 0.70 -26.98 -14.78
CA ASN A 465 1.54 -27.77 -15.67
C ASN A 465 3.03 -27.76 -15.27
N VAL A 466 3.44 -26.90 -14.33
CA VAL A 466 4.81 -26.90 -13.79
C VAL A 466 5.12 -28.27 -13.15
N PRO A 467 6.17 -28.98 -13.57
CA PRO A 467 6.54 -30.27 -13.01
C PRO A 467 7.12 -30.08 -11.62
N LEU A 468 6.29 -30.29 -10.60
CA LEU A 468 6.58 -29.87 -9.22
C LEU A 468 7.77 -30.61 -8.62
N ASP A 469 7.82 -31.94 -8.76
CA ASP A 469 8.92 -32.76 -8.26
C ASP A 469 10.26 -32.33 -8.86
N TYR A 470 10.31 -32.23 -10.19
CA TYR A 470 11.50 -31.81 -10.91
C TYR A 470 11.95 -30.39 -10.49
N THR A 471 10.99 -29.47 -10.31
CA THR A 471 11.29 -28.11 -9.85
C THR A 471 11.82 -28.08 -8.42
N ILE A 472 11.27 -28.89 -7.52
CA ILE A 472 11.76 -28.99 -6.13
C ILE A 472 13.18 -29.52 -6.10
N ASP A 473 13.47 -30.58 -6.87
CA ASP A 473 14.81 -31.16 -6.94
C ASP A 473 15.82 -30.17 -7.53
N LEU A 474 15.44 -29.45 -8.60
CA LEU A 474 16.23 -28.37 -9.18
C LEU A 474 16.58 -27.29 -8.13
N ILE A 475 15.60 -26.82 -7.35
CA ILE A 475 15.83 -25.81 -6.31
C ILE A 475 16.81 -26.31 -5.26
N VAL A 476 16.60 -27.54 -4.80
CA VAL A 476 17.41 -28.16 -3.75
C VAL A 476 18.85 -28.36 -4.24
N GLU A 477 19.04 -28.71 -5.52
CA GLU A 477 20.33 -28.79 -6.19
C GLU A 477 20.98 -27.41 -6.38
N GLN A 478 20.25 -26.38 -6.81
CA GLN A 478 20.81 -25.03 -6.96
C GLN A 478 21.27 -24.42 -5.62
N VAL A 479 20.60 -24.75 -4.51
CA VAL A 479 20.93 -24.19 -3.18
C VAL A 479 22.08 -24.95 -2.50
N TYR A 480 22.10 -26.27 -2.58
CA TYR A 480 23.05 -27.10 -1.83
C TYR A 480 24.04 -27.88 -2.70
N GLY A 481 23.84 -27.92 -4.02
CA GLY A 481 24.63 -28.67 -4.99
C GLY A 481 24.75 -30.16 -4.67
N ASN A 482 25.76 -30.77 -5.29
CA ASN A 482 26.31 -32.08 -4.94
C ASN A 482 27.56 -31.91 -4.05
N ILE A 483 27.50 -31.00 -3.08
CA ILE A 483 28.65 -30.55 -2.28
C ILE A 483 29.08 -31.59 -1.23
N CYS A 484 28.29 -32.63 -0.99
CA CYS A 484 28.67 -33.72 -0.09
C CYS A 484 29.06 -34.96 -0.90
N GLY A 485 30.33 -35.38 -0.76
CA GLY A 485 30.85 -36.64 -1.32
C GLY A 485 30.28 -37.91 -0.65
N CYS A 486 29.22 -37.77 0.14
CA CYS A 486 28.57 -38.87 0.84
C CYS A 486 27.75 -39.77 -0.12
N ALA A 487 27.52 -39.34 -1.36
CA ALA A 487 26.90 -40.16 -2.41
C ALA A 487 27.90 -40.99 -3.23
N ASN A 488 29.20 -40.63 -3.25
CA ASN A 488 30.20 -41.19 -4.18
C ASN A 488 31.35 -41.99 -3.52
N ASN A 489 31.28 -42.31 -2.22
CA ASN A 489 32.39 -43.00 -1.54
C ASN A 489 32.09 -44.47 -1.23
N ASN A 490 32.55 -45.36 -2.12
CA ASN A 490 32.88 -46.77 -1.85
C ASN A 490 34.11 -46.94 -0.93
N ARG A 491 34.47 -45.92 -0.13
CA ARG A 491 35.63 -45.95 0.79
C ARG A 491 35.23 -45.56 2.21
N GLY A 492 34.60 -46.50 2.91
CA GLY A 492 34.94 -46.93 4.27
C GLY A 492 35.09 -45.94 5.45
N LYS A 493 34.70 -44.67 5.38
CA LYS A 493 34.64 -43.78 6.57
C LYS A 493 33.32 -43.01 6.62
N HIS A 494 32.31 -43.63 7.22
CA HIS A 494 30.94 -43.12 7.31
C HIS A 494 30.80 -41.87 8.19
N ARG A 495 30.22 -40.81 7.64
CA ARG A 495 29.04 -40.18 8.28
C ARG A 495 27.84 -40.69 7.49
N THR A 496 26.85 -41.29 8.16
CA THR A 496 25.58 -41.60 7.50
C THR A 496 24.99 -40.29 6.94
N THR A 497 24.18 -40.36 5.89
CA THR A 497 23.48 -39.20 5.31
C THR A 497 22.75 -38.37 6.37
N ASP A 498 22.34 -39.00 7.47
CA ASP A 498 21.61 -38.42 8.60
C ASP A 498 22.49 -37.58 9.55
N GLN A 499 23.82 -37.69 9.46
CA GLN A 499 24.77 -36.95 10.30
C GLN A 499 25.47 -35.80 9.55
N CYS A 500 25.34 -35.74 8.23
CA CYS A 500 25.88 -34.64 7.43
C CYS A 500 24.96 -33.42 7.51
N LYS A 501 25.44 -32.31 8.09
CA LYS A 501 24.68 -31.06 8.21
C LYS A 501 24.10 -30.56 6.88
N ASN A 502 24.85 -30.69 5.78
CA ASN A 502 24.38 -30.28 4.46
C ASN A 502 23.31 -31.22 3.90
N CYS A 503 23.43 -32.54 4.05
CA CYS A 503 22.38 -33.50 3.67
C CYS A 503 21.09 -33.33 4.46
N VAL A 504 21.23 -33.10 5.77
CA VAL A 504 20.10 -32.81 6.66
C VAL A 504 19.42 -31.51 6.24
N ASN A 505 20.18 -30.46 5.94
CA ASN A 505 19.65 -29.18 5.46
C ASN A 505 18.97 -29.30 4.08
N LYS A 506 19.57 -30.06 3.16
CA LYS A 506 19.02 -30.41 1.84
C LYS A 506 17.65 -31.08 2.00
N SER A 507 17.58 -32.09 2.86
CA SER A 507 16.36 -32.83 3.19
C SER A 507 15.32 -31.96 3.90
N ASN A 508 15.74 -31.07 4.81
CA ASN A 508 14.86 -30.14 5.50
C ASN A 508 14.26 -29.10 4.54
N LEU A 509 15.04 -28.57 3.59
CA LEU A 509 14.54 -27.68 2.54
C LEU A 509 13.54 -28.40 1.62
N LYS A 510 13.89 -29.61 1.15
CA LYS A 510 12.99 -30.44 0.33
C LYS A 510 11.66 -30.69 1.03
N TRP A 511 11.70 -31.10 2.30
CA TRP A 511 10.49 -31.32 3.10
C TRP A 511 9.64 -30.04 3.26
N LEU A 512 10.27 -28.88 3.46
CA LEU A 512 9.56 -27.60 3.56
C LEU A 512 8.90 -27.21 2.23
N LEU A 513 9.58 -27.45 1.10
CA LEU A 513 9.03 -27.23 -0.23
C LEU A 513 7.85 -28.17 -0.47
N ASP A 514 7.99 -29.46 -0.13
CA ASP A 514 6.93 -30.46 -0.26
C ASP A 514 5.68 -30.06 0.54
N ILE A 515 5.80 -29.79 1.85
CA ILE A 515 4.62 -29.45 2.67
C ILE A 515 3.98 -28.10 2.29
N ALA A 516 4.75 -27.20 1.68
CA ALA A 516 4.26 -25.91 1.21
C ALA A 516 3.51 -26.00 -0.14
N THR A 517 3.65 -27.10 -0.87
CA THR A 517 3.17 -27.21 -2.26
C THR A 517 2.27 -28.42 -2.49
N LYS A 518 2.71 -29.60 -2.04
CA LYS A 518 2.03 -30.88 -2.21
C LYS A 518 0.95 -31.10 -1.15
N GLY A 519 -0.09 -31.84 -1.53
CA GLY A 519 -1.14 -32.25 -0.60
C GLY A 519 -1.96 -31.07 -0.08
N THR A 520 -2.08 -30.00 -0.87
CA THR A 520 -2.87 -28.82 -0.47
C THR A 520 -4.34 -29.21 -0.45
N HIS A 521 -4.96 -29.18 0.73
CA HIS A 521 -6.37 -29.51 0.89
C HIS A 521 -7.28 -28.27 0.86
N PHE A 522 -8.49 -28.44 0.34
CA PHE A 522 -9.46 -27.38 0.21
C PHE A 522 -10.90 -27.87 0.27
N SER A 523 -11.81 -26.95 0.56
CA SER A 523 -13.26 -27.18 0.53
C SER A 523 -13.90 -26.54 -0.71
N PHE A 524 -14.87 -27.24 -1.27
CA PHE A 524 -15.75 -26.76 -2.33
C PHE A 524 -17.11 -27.48 -2.28
N ASN A 525 -18.19 -26.70 -2.30
CA ASN A 525 -19.57 -27.14 -2.24
C ASN A 525 -19.83 -28.14 -1.09
N GLY A 526 -19.29 -27.85 0.09
CA GLY A 526 -19.42 -28.70 1.29
C GLY A 526 -18.60 -30.00 1.27
N LYS A 527 -17.83 -30.26 0.20
CA LYS A 527 -16.92 -31.42 0.07
C LYS A 527 -15.46 -31.00 0.26
N ASN A 528 -14.62 -31.93 0.71
CA ASN A 528 -13.18 -31.70 0.90
C ASN A 528 -12.36 -32.44 -0.16
N TYR A 529 -11.35 -31.78 -0.68
CA TYR A 529 -10.46 -32.29 -1.71
C TYR A 529 -9.01 -32.06 -1.33
N VAL A 530 -8.12 -32.90 -1.86
CA VAL A 530 -6.67 -32.72 -1.80
C VAL A 530 -6.15 -32.62 -3.23
N GLN A 531 -5.39 -31.56 -3.50
CA GLN A 531 -4.60 -31.46 -4.73
C GLN A 531 -3.27 -32.19 -4.53
N HIS A 532 -3.03 -33.23 -5.33
CA HIS A 532 -1.81 -34.04 -5.26
C HIS A 532 -0.83 -33.76 -6.39
N ASN A 533 -1.30 -33.16 -7.50
CA ASN A 533 -0.46 -32.78 -8.65
C ASN A 533 -0.60 -31.29 -9.02
N GLY A 534 0.45 -30.71 -9.61
CA GLY A 534 0.54 -29.30 -10.01
C GLY A 534 0.60 -28.31 -8.85
N VAL A 535 0.77 -27.01 -9.15
CA VAL A 535 0.81 -25.96 -8.12
C VAL A 535 -0.54 -25.28 -7.98
N ALA A 536 -1.07 -25.25 -6.76
CA ALA A 536 -2.33 -24.61 -6.47
C ALA A 536 -2.32 -23.11 -6.84
N MET A 537 -3.23 -22.71 -7.74
CA MET A 537 -3.41 -21.31 -8.15
C MET A 537 -3.89 -20.47 -6.96
N GLY A 538 -2.99 -19.70 -6.35
CA GLY A 538 -3.24 -18.94 -5.12
C GLY A 538 -2.26 -19.22 -3.98
N SER A 539 -1.40 -20.24 -4.15
CA SER A 539 -0.22 -20.43 -3.28
C SER A 539 0.77 -19.27 -3.44
N PRO A 540 1.32 -18.71 -2.34
CA PRO A 540 2.39 -17.71 -2.42
C PRO A 540 3.63 -18.18 -3.17
N LEU A 541 3.91 -19.48 -3.15
CA LEU A 541 5.13 -20.06 -3.72
C LEU A 541 4.99 -20.34 -5.22
N GLY A 542 3.77 -20.44 -5.75
CA GLY A 542 3.54 -20.82 -7.15
C GLY A 542 4.23 -19.95 -8.20
N PRO A 543 4.15 -18.61 -8.12
CA PRO A 543 4.90 -17.72 -9.02
C PRO A 543 6.41 -17.96 -8.99
N LEU A 544 6.97 -18.23 -7.81
CA LEU A 544 8.40 -18.46 -7.68
C LEU A 544 8.84 -19.77 -8.33
N LEU A 545 8.10 -20.86 -8.10
CA LEU A 545 8.41 -22.17 -8.69
C LEU A 545 8.31 -22.12 -10.22
N ALA A 546 7.24 -21.49 -10.73
CA ALA A 546 7.05 -21.31 -12.17
C ALA A 546 8.19 -20.49 -12.79
N ASP A 547 8.57 -19.36 -12.17
CA ASP A 547 9.68 -18.55 -12.65
C ASP A 547 11.00 -19.32 -12.65
N ILE A 548 11.32 -20.04 -11.56
CA ILE A 548 12.57 -20.81 -11.46
C ILE A 548 12.64 -21.89 -12.54
N PHE A 549 11.56 -22.63 -12.74
CA PHE A 549 11.48 -23.66 -13.78
C PHE A 549 11.65 -23.06 -15.18
N LEU A 550 10.95 -21.96 -15.48
CA LEU A 550 11.07 -21.31 -16.79
C LEU A 550 12.44 -20.66 -17.00
N VAL A 551 13.09 -20.14 -15.97
CA VAL A 551 14.49 -19.67 -16.06
C VAL A 551 15.44 -20.82 -16.37
N HIS A 552 15.22 -22.00 -15.79
CA HIS A 552 16.00 -23.20 -16.12
C HIS A 552 15.81 -23.60 -17.58
N LEU A 553 14.56 -23.67 -18.04
CA LEU A 553 14.22 -23.92 -19.46
C LEU A 553 14.93 -22.92 -20.38
N GLU A 554 14.82 -21.62 -20.08
CA GLU A 554 15.47 -20.55 -20.86
C GLU A 554 16.99 -20.74 -20.93
N LYS A 555 17.65 -21.10 -19.81
CA LYS A 555 19.09 -21.34 -19.79
C LYS A 555 19.54 -22.52 -20.66
N GLN A 556 18.70 -23.56 -20.77
CA GLN A 556 19.02 -24.75 -21.55
C GLN A 556 18.79 -24.54 -23.06
N LEU A 557 17.78 -23.76 -23.43
CA LEU A 557 17.36 -23.62 -24.84
C LEU A 557 17.85 -22.34 -25.53
N MET A 558 18.41 -21.36 -24.79
CA MET A 558 18.71 -20.05 -25.38
C MET A 558 19.66 -20.13 -26.58
N ASP A 559 20.67 -21.00 -26.52
CA ASP A 559 21.64 -21.16 -27.59
C ASP A 559 21.00 -21.73 -28.85
N ASP A 560 20.16 -22.76 -28.71
CA ASP A 560 19.39 -23.34 -29.83
C ASP A 560 18.42 -22.33 -30.43
N LEU A 561 17.74 -21.55 -29.59
CA LEU A 561 16.82 -20.50 -30.06
C LEU A 561 17.57 -19.40 -30.83
N ASN A 562 18.74 -18.98 -30.35
CA ASN A 562 19.58 -17.98 -31.00
C ASN A 562 20.09 -18.49 -32.37
N GLN A 563 20.54 -19.75 -32.44
CA GLN A 563 20.95 -20.39 -33.69
C GLN A 563 19.80 -20.47 -34.71
N ASN A 564 18.56 -20.58 -34.23
CA ASN A 564 17.35 -20.59 -35.06
C ASN A 564 16.74 -19.19 -35.27
N GLY A 565 17.53 -18.12 -35.11
CA GLY A 565 17.18 -16.76 -35.53
C GLY A 565 16.39 -15.94 -34.51
N LEU A 566 16.43 -16.30 -33.22
CA LEU A 566 16.04 -15.43 -32.12
C LEU A 566 17.08 -14.32 -31.92
N VAL A 567 16.63 -13.07 -31.76
CA VAL A 567 17.49 -11.89 -31.59
C VAL A 567 17.29 -11.22 -30.23
N PHE A 568 16.06 -11.23 -29.73
CA PHE A 568 15.72 -10.63 -28.45
C PHE A 568 14.64 -11.43 -27.74
N TRP A 569 14.76 -11.58 -26.42
CA TRP A 569 13.85 -12.36 -25.60
C TRP A 569 13.61 -11.70 -24.25
N ARG A 570 12.35 -11.46 -23.88
CA ARG A 570 11.95 -10.98 -22.56
C ARG A 570 10.65 -11.62 -22.09
N ARG A 571 10.64 -12.19 -20.89
CA ARG A 571 9.49 -12.88 -20.31
C ARG A 571 8.97 -12.21 -19.04
N TYR A 572 7.65 -12.08 -18.96
CA TYR A 572 6.91 -11.71 -17.76
C TYR A 572 5.99 -12.85 -17.36
N VAL A 573 6.42 -13.67 -16.39
CA VAL A 573 5.69 -14.86 -15.93
C VAL A 573 5.45 -15.84 -17.11
N ASP A 574 4.23 -15.91 -17.64
CA ASP A 574 3.78 -16.74 -18.77
C ASP A 574 3.96 -16.05 -20.12
N ASP A 575 3.74 -14.73 -20.19
CA ASP A 575 3.83 -13.93 -21.41
C ASP A 575 5.30 -13.67 -21.80
N THR A 576 5.70 -14.02 -23.01
CA THR A 576 7.04 -13.78 -23.56
C THR A 576 6.99 -12.92 -24.81
N PHE A 577 7.82 -11.87 -24.85
CA PHE A 577 8.06 -11.04 -26.03
C PHE A 577 9.39 -11.43 -26.68
N ALA A 578 9.36 -11.67 -27.98
CA ALA A 578 10.53 -12.01 -28.77
C ALA A 578 10.65 -11.18 -30.06
N ILE A 579 11.90 -10.95 -30.50
CA ILE A 579 12.22 -10.41 -31.83
C ILE A 579 13.02 -11.48 -32.57
N ILE A 580 12.61 -11.78 -33.79
CA ILE A 580 13.22 -12.79 -34.64
C ILE A 580 13.58 -12.19 -36.00
N ALA A 581 14.54 -12.79 -36.70
CA ALA A 581 14.86 -12.39 -38.07
C ALA A 581 13.66 -12.59 -39.01
N GLU A 582 13.53 -11.74 -40.03
CA GLU A 582 12.38 -11.75 -40.95
C GLU A 582 12.19 -13.11 -41.64
N ASN A 583 13.30 -13.75 -42.01
CA ASN A 583 13.36 -15.06 -42.67
C ASN A 583 13.18 -16.25 -41.73
N THR A 584 13.16 -16.05 -40.41
CA THR A 584 12.96 -17.14 -39.45
C THR A 584 11.52 -17.65 -39.47
N ASN A 585 11.35 -18.97 -39.42
CA ASN A 585 10.04 -19.61 -39.21
C ASN A 585 9.70 -19.61 -37.69
N PRO A 586 8.69 -18.86 -37.23
CA PRO A 586 8.30 -18.83 -35.83
C PRO A 586 7.86 -20.20 -35.28
N GLN A 587 7.35 -21.09 -36.14
CA GLN A 587 6.90 -22.42 -35.75
C GLN A 587 8.07 -23.35 -35.38
N ALA A 588 9.25 -23.14 -35.95
CA ALA A 588 10.45 -23.89 -35.59
C ALA A 588 10.85 -23.59 -34.13
N LEU A 589 10.85 -22.31 -33.74
CA LEU A 589 11.10 -21.89 -32.36
C LEU A 589 10.06 -22.45 -31.39
N LEU A 590 8.78 -22.45 -31.79
CA LEU A 590 7.72 -23.06 -30.98
C LEU A 590 7.95 -24.55 -30.74
N THR A 591 8.46 -25.26 -31.76
CA THR A 591 8.78 -26.70 -31.67
C THR A 591 9.92 -26.95 -30.70
N ILE A 592 10.98 -26.14 -30.73
CA ILE A 592 12.11 -26.21 -29.78
C ILE A 592 11.63 -25.96 -28.34
N LEU A 593 10.77 -24.96 -28.12
CA LEU A 593 10.22 -24.69 -26.80
C LEU A 593 9.40 -25.87 -26.25
N ASN A 594 8.59 -26.48 -27.12
CA ASN A 594 7.70 -27.59 -26.75
C ASN A 594 8.40 -28.95 -26.63
N SER A 595 9.63 -29.09 -27.11
CA SER A 595 10.41 -30.34 -26.99
C SER A 595 11.08 -30.51 -25.62
N PHE A 596 11.15 -29.45 -24.79
CA PHE A 596 11.90 -29.49 -23.54
C PHE A 596 11.27 -30.37 -22.45
N HIS A 597 9.97 -30.27 -22.25
CA HIS A 597 9.27 -31.04 -21.22
C HIS A 597 7.80 -31.29 -21.61
N SER A 598 7.34 -32.54 -21.52
CA SER A 598 6.00 -32.95 -21.96
C SER A 598 4.87 -32.17 -21.28
N SER A 599 5.06 -31.80 -20.00
CA SER A 599 4.03 -31.08 -19.24
C SER A 599 3.87 -29.60 -19.60
N ILE A 600 4.88 -28.94 -20.20
CA ILE A 600 4.86 -27.50 -20.48
C ILE A 600 4.77 -27.29 -21.99
N GLN A 601 3.72 -26.61 -22.41
CA GLN A 601 3.45 -26.31 -23.82
C GLN A 601 3.24 -24.82 -24.00
N PHE A 602 3.88 -24.26 -25.02
CA PHE A 602 3.78 -22.89 -25.47
C PHE A 602 2.78 -22.77 -26.61
N THR A 603 2.19 -21.60 -26.71
CA THR A 603 1.44 -21.10 -27.87
C THR A 603 2.13 -19.84 -28.37
N MET A 604 1.83 -19.44 -29.60
CA MET A 604 2.50 -18.33 -30.26
C MET A 604 1.49 -17.43 -30.96
N GLU A 605 1.71 -16.12 -30.86
CA GLU A 605 1.00 -15.07 -31.59
C GLU A 605 2.02 -14.23 -32.36
N SER A 606 1.78 -14.04 -33.66
CA SER A 606 2.60 -13.18 -34.51
C SER A 606 1.97 -11.79 -34.63
N GLU A 607 2.77 -10.78 -34.93
CA GLU A 607 2.25 -9.42 -35.17
C GLU A 607 1.21 -9.35 -36.29
N LEU A 608 0.21 -8.48 -36.10
CA LEU A 608 -0.78 -8.14 -37.11
C LEU A 608 -0.53 -6.71 -37.57
N SER A 609 -0.25 -6.54 -38.87
CA SER A 609 0.06 -5.23 -39.48
C SER A 609 1.19 -4.47 -38.76
N GLY A 610 2.24 -5.20 -38.35
CA GLY A 610 3.38 -4.61 -37.62
C GLY A 610 3.08 -4.20 -36.19
N SER A 611 1.98 -4.68 -35.60
CA SER A 611 1.59 -4.38 -34.22
C SER A 611 1.30 -5.64 -33.41
N LEU A 612 1.72 -5.63 -32.15
CA LEU A 612 1.52 -6.70 -31.19
C LEU A 612 1.20 -6.11 -29.82
N SER A 613 0.23 -6.71 -29.13
CA SER A 613 -0.09 -6.35 -27.75
C SER A 613 0.72 -7.20 -26.80
N PHE A 614 1.45 -6.58 -25.87
CA PHE A 614 2.21 -7.28 -24.84
C PHE A 614 1.99 -6.61 -23.49
N LEU A 615 1.52 -7.37 -22.49
CA LEU A 615 1.08 -6.86 -21.19
C LEU A 615 0.01 -5.75 -21.34
N ASP A 616 0.32 -4.55 -20.87
CA ASP A 616 -0.51 -3.33 -20.90
C ASP A 616 -0.14 -2.39 -22.07
N ILE A 617 0.66 -2.86 -23.04
CA ILE A 617 1.24 -2.05 -24.12
C ILE A 617 0.77 -2.57 -25.47
N ASN A 618 0.41 -1.66 -26.37
CA ASN A 618 0.33 -1.95 -27.79
C ASN A 618 1.62 -1.45 -28.45
N ILE A 619 2.42 -2.38 -28.95
CA ILE A 619 3.71 -2.13 -29.58
C ILE A 619 3.47 -2.12 -31.09
N LYS A 620 3.93 -1.07 -31.75
CA LYS A 620 3.93 -0.97 -33.21
C LYS A 620 5.37 -0.77 -33.68
N ARG A 621 5.84 -1.65 -34.56
CA ARG A 621 7.16 -1.47 -35.19
C ARG A 621 7.08 -0.43 -36.29
N LEU A 622 8.17 0.31 -36.47
CA LEU A 622 8.36 1.32 -37.50
C LEU A 622 9.46 0.86 -38.45
N SER A 623 9.31 1.18 -39.74
CA SER A 623 10.34 0.93 -40.75
C SER A 623 11.55 1.86 -40.60
N THR A 624 11.37 3.02 -39.99
CA THR A 624 12.43 4.00 -39.71
C THR A 624 12.39 4.42 -38.25
N PRO A 625 13.53 4.67 -37.61
CA PRO A 625 13.56 5.07 -36.21
C PRO A 625 12.92 6.44 -36.02
N THR A 626 12.24 6.63 -34.89
CA THR A 626 11.61 7.90 -34.55
C THR A 626 12.67 8.98 -34.33
N PRO A 627 12.62 10.15 -35.00
CA PRO A 627 13.68 11.17 -34.89
C PRO A 627 13.95 11.67 -33.46
N SER A 628 12.93 11.68 -32.60
CA SER A 628 13.04 12.18 -31.22
C SER A 628 13.59 11.18 -30.21
N THR A 629 13.49 9.88 -30.48
CA THR A 629 13.84 8.81 -29.52
C THR A 629 14.83 7.79 -30.08
N HIS A 630 15.14 7.86 -31.38
CA HIS A 630 15.91 6.86 -32.13
C HIS A 630 15.38 5.42 -31.99
N SER A 631 14.12 5.27 -31.57
CA SER A 631 13.45 3.98 -31.36
C SER A 631 12.68 3.56 -32.61
N PHE A 632 12.79 2.28 -32.98
CA PHE A 632 11.99 1.63 -34.01
C PHE A 632 10.58 1.21 -33.52
N PHE A 633 10.22 1.57 -32.30
CA PHE A 633 8.93 1.21 -31.70
C PHE A 633 8.12 2.44 -31.30
N GLU A 634 6.84 2.43 -31.67
CA GLU A 634 5.80 3.25 -31.04
C GLU A 634 5.04 2.41 -30.02
N THR A 635 4.76 3.01 -28.86
CA THR A 635 4.09 2.33 -27.76
C THR A 635 2.89 3.15 -27.30
N THR A 636 1.76 2.47 -27.10
CA THR A 636 0.53 3.06 -26.57
C THR A 636 -0.09 2.16 -25.51
N VAL A 637 -1.01 2.69 -24.71
CA VAL A 637 -1.68 1.92 -23.65
C VAL A 637 -2.70 0.96 -24.28
N TYR A 638 -2.48 -0.34 -24.12
CA TYR A 638 -3.42 -1.35 -24.57
C TYR A 638 -4.56 -1.56 -23.56
N ARG A 639 -5.78 -1.76 -24.06
CA ARG A 639 -6.96 -2.13 -23.27
C ARG A 639 -7.58 -3.36 -23.92
N LYS A 640 -7.64 -4.46 -23.17
CA LYS A 640 -8.26 -5.71 -23.65
C LYS A 640 -9.73 -5.46 -24.03
N PRO A 641 -10.30 -6.20 -25.00
CA PRO A 641 -11.72 -6.07 -25.38
C PRO A 641 -12.70 -6.23 -24.20
N THR A 642 -12.31 -6.96 -23.14
CA THR A 642 -13.09 -7.10 -21.90
C THR A 642 -13.11 -5.86 -21.00
N PHE A 643 -12.40 -4.79 -21.35
CA PHE A 643 -12.36 -3.58 -20.54
C PHE A 643 -13.69 -2.82 -20.66
N THR A 644 -14.51 -2.90 -19.61
CA THR A 644 -15.85 -2.28 -19.55
C THR A 644 -15.83 -0.76 -19.36
N GLY A 645 -14.66 -0.13 -19.15
CA GLY A 645 -14.56 1.25 -18.70
C GLY A 645 -14.97 1.50 -17.25
N LEU A 646 -15.36 0.47 -16.50
CA LEU A 646 -15.79 0.61 -15.11
C LEU A 646 -14.60 0.96 -14.20
N LEU A 647 -14.61 2.17 -13.66
CA LEU A 647 -13.71 2.59 -12.60
C LEU A 647 -14.45 2.52 -11.25
N THR A 648 -13.73 2.79 -10.16
CA THR A 648 -14.41 3.07 -8.89
C THR A 648 -15.22 4.36 -9.05
N LYS A 649 -16.56 4.26 -9.12
CA LYS A 649 -17.45 5.42 -9.33
C LYS A 649 -17.17 6.55 -8.34
N PHE A 650 -17.24 7.79 -8.82
CA PHE A 650 -16.96 8.97 -7.98
C PHE A 650 -17.95 9.13 -6.82
N THR A 651 -19.16 8.58 -6.94
CA THR A 651 -20.18 8.59 -5.88
C THR A 651 -19.93 7.57 -4.76
N SER A 652 -19.01 6.61 -4.95
CA SER A 652 -18.71 5.56 -3.96
C SER A 652 -18.28 6.16 -2.61
N PHE A 653 -18.77 5.58 -1.51
CA PHE A 653 -18.52 6.05 -0.15
C PHE A 653 -17.16 5.59 0.39
N ILE A 654 -16.11 6.11 -0.23
CA ILE A 654 -14.72 5.85 0.11
C ILE A 654 -13.93 7.15 0.26
N PRO A 655 -12.79 7.15 0.98
CA PRO A 655 -11.90 8.31 1.07
C PRO A 655 -11.49 8.85 -0.30
N ILE A 656 -11.44 10.19 -0.44
CA ILE A 656 -11.12 10.88 -1.70
C ILE A 656 -9.73 10.51 -2.25
N GLN A 657 -8.82 10.05 -1.40
CA GLN A 657 -7.48 9.60 -1.76
C GLN A 657 -7.54 8.41 -2.73
N TYR A 658 -8.47 7.47 -2.52
CA TYR A 658 -8.66 6.34 -3.44
C TYR A 658 -9.14 6.83 -4.81
N LYS A 659 -10.07 7.79 -4.84
CA LYS A 659 -10.58 8.39 -6.10
C LYS A 659 -9.47 9.13 -6.85
N LYS A 660 -8.61 9.87 -6.15
CA LYS A 660 -7.41 10.50 -6.74
C LYS A 660 -6.46 9.46 -7.32
N SER A 661 -6.22 8.37 -6.59
CA SER A 661 -5.28 7.32 -6.99
C SER A 661 -5.67 6.63 -8.30
N VAL A 662 -6.98 6.44 -8.54
CA VAL A 662 -7.50 5.88 -9.80
C VAL A 662 -7.02 6.73 -10.99
N ILE A 663 -7.32 8.02 -11.01
CA ILE A 663 -6.91 8.92 -12.11
C ILE A 663 -5.38 9.03 -12.18
N SER A 664 -4.70 9.15 -11.04
CA SER A 664 -3.23 9.26 -10.98
C SER A 664 -2.55 8.04 -11.60
N SER A 665 -3.06 6.84 -11.34
CA SER A 665 -2.50 5.60 -11.87
C SER A 665 -2.64 5.49 -13.38
N MET A 666 -3.80 5.87 -13.93
CA MET A 666 -4.05 5.88 -15.38
C MET A 666 -3.15 6.91 -16.08
N VAL A 667 -3.05 8.12 -15.52
CA VAL A 667 -2.19 9.19 -16.04
C VAL A 667 -0.72 8.81 -15.96
N TYR A 668 -0.28 8.25 -14.84
CA TYR A 668 1.10 7.78 -14.68
C TYR A 668 1.43 6.68 -15.70
N ARG A 669 0.50 5.75 -15.94
CA ARG A 669 0.65 4.71 -16.95
C ARG A 669 0.79 5.30 -18.36
N ALA A 670 -0.05 6.26 -18.71
CA ALA A 670 0.04 6.96 -19.99
C ALA A 670 1.40 7.66 -20.18
N ILE A 671 1.89 8.36 -19.14
CA ILE A 671 3.20 9.04 -19.17
C ILE A 671 4.36 8.06 -19.39
N ARG A 672 4.29 6.87 -18.78
CA ARG A 672 5.38 5.88 -18.85
C ARG A 672 5.33 4.98 -20.08
N ILE A 673 4.14 4.74 -20.64
CA ILE A 673 3.97 3.84 -21.77
C ILE A 673 3.99 4.58 -23.11
N CYS A 674 3.39 5.76 -23.22
CA CYS A 674 3.29 6.42 -24.53
C CYS A 674 4.66 6.90 -25.04
N SER A 675 5.06 6.47 -26.24
CA SER A 675 6.34 6.87 -26.86
C SER A 675 6.41 8.35 -27.24
N SER A 676 5.26 9.00 -27.47
CA SER A 676 5.19 10.43 -27.81
C SER A 676 4.08 11.15 -27.05
N TYR A 677 4.35 12.40 -26.63
CA TYR A 677 3.64 13.54 -27.23
C TYR A 677 2.14 13.31 -27.57
N PRO A 678 1.81 13.37 -28.88
CA PRO A 678 0.43 13.24 -29.37
C PRO A 678 -0.28 11.96 -28.91
N LEU A 679 0.43 10.84 -28.79
CA LEU A 679 -0.16 9.57 -28.33
C LEU A 679 -0.58 9.65 -26.86
N MET A 680 0.22 10.31 -26.02
CA MET A 680 -0.11 10.58 -24.62
C MET A 680 -1.32 11.52 -24.48
N ASP A 681 -1.45 12.55 -25.33
CA ASP A 681 -2.62 13.46 -25.33
C ASP A 681 -3.91 12.75 -25.74
N LYS A 682 -3.85 11.88 -26.75
CA LYS A 682 -4.96 10.99 -27.13
C LYS A 682 -5.36 10.12 -25.95
N GLU A 683 -4.39 9.53 -25.25
CA GLU A 683 -4.66 8.71 -24.06
C GLU A 683 -5.27 9.51 -22.90
N PHE A 684 -4.85 10.77 -22.66
CA PHE A 684 -5.51 11.64 -21.68
C PHE A 684 -6.95 11.97 -22.04
N THR A 685 -7.25 12.12 -23.33
CA THR A 685 -8.63 12.30 -23.81
C THR A 685 -9.48 11.07 -23.48
N ILE A 686 -8.94 9.87 -23.71
CA ILE A 686 -9.61 8.60 -23.36
C ILE A 686 -9.78 8.47 -21.83
N ILE A 687 -8.75 8.79 -21.04
CA ILE A 687 -8.84 8.75 -19.57
C ILE A 687 -9.93 9.70 -19.08
N THR A 688 -10.03 10.89 -19.68
CA THR A 688 -11.05 11.89 -19.33
C THR A 688 -12.44 11.39 -19.66
N SER A 689 -12.68 10.83 -20.86
CA SER A 689 -13.99 10.28 -21.23
C SER A 689 -14.43 9.13 -20.32
N ILE A 690 -13.52 8.19 -20.02
CA ILE A 690 -13.78 7.09 -19.07
C ILE A 690 -14.12 7.64 -17.68
N ALA A 691 -13.34 8.60 -17.18
CA ALA A 691 -13.57 9.18 -15.86
C ALA A 691 -14.92 9.91 -15.77
N LEU A 692 -15.29 10.67 -16.80
CA LEU A 692 -16.59 11.34 -16.88
C LEU A 692 -17.75 10.35 -16.87
N ALA A 693 -17.66 9.25 -17.63
CA ALA A 693 -18.66 8.17 -17.60
C ALA A 693 -18.76 7.49 -16.22
N ASN A 694 -17.72 7.57 -15.39
CA ASN A 694 -17.72 7.11 -14.00
C ASN A 694 -18.12 8.17 -12.96
N GLY A 695 -18.61 9.33 -13.42
CA GLY A 695 -19.15 10.41 -12.59
C GLY A 695 -18.09 11.33 -11.97
N TYR A 696 -16.84 11.29 -12.46
CA TYR A 696 -15.79 12.17 -11.95
C TYR A 696 -16.00 13.61 -12.45
N PRO A 697 -15.94 14.64 -11.58
CA PRO A 697 -16.05 16.02 -12.02
C PRO A 697 -14.86 16.45 -12.91
N VAL A 698 -15.13 17.21 -13.98
CA VAL A 698 -14.10 17.71 -14.94
C VAL A 698 -12.92 18.37 -14.21
N LYS A 699 -13.22 19.34 -13.32
CA LYS A 699 -12.19 20.04 -12.53
C LYS A 699 -11.33 19.10 -11.69
N PHE A 700 -11.91 18.01 -11.17
CA PHE A 700 -11.18 17.02 -10.39
C PHE A 700 -10.22 16.21 -11.27
N ILE A 701 -10.66 15.82 -12.47
CA ILE A 701 -9.85 15.09 -13.45
C ILE A 701 -8.66 15.95 -13.86
N GLU A 702 -8.91 17.18 -14.32
CA GLU A 702 -7.89 18.13 -14.77
C GLU A 702 -6.84 18.40 -13.68
N GLN A 703 -7.30 18.70 -12.46
CA GLN A 703 -6.40 18.91 -11.33
C GLN A 703 -5.51 17.69 -11.06
N GLN A 704 -6.06 16.49 -11.17
CA GLN A 704 -5.30 15.27 -10.90
C GLN A 704 -4.32 14.92 -12.02
N ILE A 705 -4.68 15.18 -13.29
CA ILE A 705 -3.76 15.08 -14.42
C ILE A 705 -2.56 16.03 -14.19
N CYS A 706 -2.83 17.32 -13.96
CA CYS A 706 -1.80 18.33 -13.71
C CYS A 706 -0.91 17.97 -12.50
N THR A 707 -1.52 17.55 -11.39
CA THR A 707 -0.78 17.15 -10.18
C THR A 707 0.12 15.96 -10.46
N THR A 708 -0.34 14.96 -11.22
CA THR A 708 0.43 13.76 -11.52
C THR A 708 1.60 14.08 -12.45
N LEU A 709 1.38 14.89 -13.49
CA LEU A 709 2.42 15.40 -14.38
C LEU A 709 3.48 16.19 -13.60
N ASN A 710 3.07 17.17 -12.81
CA ASN A 710 3.97 17.97 -11.99
C ASN A 710 4.81 17.11 -11.06
N ASN A 711 4.21 16.12 -10.41
CA ASN A 711 4.92 15.21 -9.52
C ASN A 711 5.91 14.30 -10.28
N HIS A 712 5.60 13.88 -11.50
CA HIS A 712 6.47 13.07 -12.32
C HIS A 712 7.71 13.88 -12.76
N PHE A 713 7.50 15.05 -13.36
CA PHE A 713 8.60 15.88 -13.86
C PHE A 713 9.43 16.56 -12.75
N SER A 714 8.80 16.98 -11.65
CA SER A 714 9.52 17.59 -10.51
C SER A 714 10.43 16.61 -9.76
N LYS A 715 10.17 15.29 -9.85
CA LYS A 715 11.07 14.27 -9.29
C LYS A 715 12.28 14.01 -10.19
N ARG A 716 12.15 14.23 -11.50
CA ARG A 716 13.23 14.04 -12.48
C ARG A 716 14.27 15.15 -12.40
N THR A 717 13.85 16.39 -12.12
CA THR A 717 14.77 17.54 -11.94
C THR A 717 15.65 17.47 -10.70
N ARG A 718 15.31 16.66 -9.68
CA ARG A 718 16.20 16.40 -8.52
C ARG A 718 17.25 15.31 -8.75
N LYS A 719 17.22 14.64 -9.91
CA LYS A 719 18.09 13.49 -10.26
C LYS A 719 19.04 13.77 -11.43
N LEU A 720 19.29 15.03 -11.78
CA LEU A 720 20.38 15.37 -12.70
C LEU A 720 21.72 15.33 -11.92
N PRO A 721 22.74 14.58 -12.38
CA PRO A 721 24.08 14.69 -11.84
C PRO A 721 24.69 15.99 -12.37
N GLY A 722 24.75 17.02 -11.53
CA GLY A 722 25.40 18.29 -11.85
C GLY A 722 26.79 18.35 -11.22
N ASN A 723 27.79 18.07 -12.05
CA ASN A 723 29.21 18.46 -11.99
C ASN A 723 29.94 18.38 -10.65
N SER A 724 30.71 17.30 -10.53
CA SER A 724 32.05 17.34 -9.94
C SER A 724 32.90 18.41 -10.62
N THR A 725 33.17 19.50 -9.88
CA THR A 725 34.40 20.28 -10.04
C THR A 725 35.09 20.37 -8.69
N THR A 726 36.38 20.07 -8.74
CA THR A 726 37.41 20.01 -7.71
C THR A 726 37.39 21.13 -6.66
N ALA A 727 37.50 20.71 -5.40
CA ALA A 727 38.16 21.31 -4.23
C ALA A 727 38.31 22.84 -4.11
N THR A 728 37.73 23.41 -3.05
CA THR A 728 38.56 24.00 -1.97
C THR A 728 37.77 24.06 -0.65
N SER A 729 38.49 23.75 0.42
CA SER A 729 38.08 23.59 1.80
C SER A 729 37.66 24.91 2.48
N THR A 730 36.98 24.74 3.62
CA THR A 730 36.79 25.69 4.74
C THR A 730 35.53 26.56 4.71
N SER A 731 34.45 26.03 5.31
CA SER A 731 33.75 26.69 6.43
C SER A 731 32.62 25.80 6.95
N ALA A 732 32.63 25.60 8.27
CA ALA A 732 31.71 24.74 8.99
C ALA A 732 30.25 25.16 8.78
N GLN A 733 29.45 24.27 8.18
CA GLN A 733 28.00 24.26 8.35
C GLN A 733 27.69 23.64 9.71
N PRO A 734 26.77 24.20 10.51
CA PRO A 734 26.33 23.56 11.74
C PRO A 734 25.67 22.21 11.41
N PRO A 735 25.82 21.18 12.26
CA PRO A 735 25.31 19.85 11.98
C PRO A 735 23.81 19.93 11.75
N THR A 736 23.39 19.62 10.53
CA THR A 736 21.97 19.45 10.21
C THR A 736 21.53 18.22 10.98
N ALA A 737 20.69 18.40 12.00
CA ALA A 737 20.13 17.32 12.79
C ALA A 737 19.75 16.15 11.88
N GLU A 738 20.41 15.01 12.05
CA GLU A 738 19.99 13.75 11.45
C GLU A 738 18.49 13.61 11.76
N LEU A 739 17.67 13.59 10.72
CA LEU A 739 16.24 13.37 10.82
C LEU A 739 16.04 11.96 11.38
N ILE A 740 15.96 11.85 12.71
CA ILE A 740 15.59 10.61 13.40
C ILE A 740 14.34 10.07 12.71
N LYS A 741 14.48 8.91 12.07
CA LYS A 741 13.41 8.26 11.32
C LYS A 741 12.33 7.83 12.30
N LYS A 742 11.32 8.68 12.47
CA LYS A 742 10.21 8.45 13.40
C LYS A 742 9.55 7.10 13.18
N ASN A 743 9.31 6.36 14.25
CA ASN A 743 8.55 5.11 14.21
C ASN A 743 7.12 5.39 13.72
N VAL A 744 6.68 4.69 12.68
CA VAL A 744 5.35 4.89 12.09
C VAL A 744 4.35 3.97 12.76
N LEU A 745 3.37 4.55 13.46
CA LEU A 745 2.28 3.81 14.08
C LEU A 745 1.03 3.91 13.20
N LEU A 746 0.49 2.77 12.77
CA LEU A 746 -0.74 2.71 11.98
C LEU A 746 -1.95 2.49 12.90
N VAL A 747 -3.04 3.22 12.67
CA VAL A 747 -4.31 3.02 13.39
C VAL A 747 -5.47 2.98 12.42
N ASP A 748 -6.24 1.90 12.45
CA ASP A 748 -7.46 1.77 11.66
C ASP A 748 -8.60 2.57 12.33
N ILE A 749 -9.25 3.44 11.55
CA ILE A 749 -10.42 4.21 12.00
C ILE A 749 -11.60 3.99 11.04
N PRO A 750 -12.85 3.94 11.51
CA PRO A 750 -14.01 3.79 10.64
C PRO A 750 -14.20 5.02 9.75
N PHE A 751 -14.50 4.82 8.47
CA PHE A 751 -14.82 5.90 7.53
C PHE A 751 -16.33 6.16 7.48
N VAL A 752 -16.73 7.31 8.01
CA VAL A 752 -18.11 7.83 8.04
C VAL A 752 -18.17 9.25 7.46
N GLY A 753 -17.27 9.54 6.50
CA GLY A 753 -17.17 10.83 5.84
C GLY A 753 -16.30 11.85 6.60
N ARG A 754 -16.77 13.09 6.71
CA ARG A 754 -15.99 14.22 7.29
C ARG A 754 -15.50 13.96 8.73
N PRO A 755 -16.29 13.38 9.65
CA PRO A 755 -15.84 13.13 11.03
C PRO A 755 -14.59 12.26 11.11
N SER A 756 -14.42 11.26 10.22
CA SER A 756 -13.24 10.39 10.23
C SER A 756 -11.95 11.15 9.96
N PHE A 757 -11.98 12.15 9.06
CA PHE A 757 -10.82 13.00 8.80
C PHE A 757 -10.52 13.93 9.98
N VAL A 758 -11.57 14.42 10.66
CA VAL A 758 -11.42 15.24 11.86
C VAL A 758 -10.81 14.41 12.99
N LEU A 759 -11.30 13.19 13.21
CA LEU A 759 -10.75 12.23 14.16
C LEU A 759 -9.28 11.97 13.84
N GLY A 760 -8.95 11.60 12.59
CA GLY A 760 -7.57 11.35 12.18
C GLY A 760 -6.63 12.51 12.49
N LYS A 761 -7.03 13.75 12.19
CA LYS A 761 -6.25 14.95 12.56
C LYS A 761 -6.07 15.11 14.07
N LYS A 762 -7.13 14.90 14.85
CA LYS A 762 -7.08 14.99 16.31
C LYS A 762 -6.19 13.91 16.92
N LEU A 763 -6.25 12.68 16.42
CA LEU A 763 -5.37 11.59 16.85
C LEU A 763 -3.89 11.89 16.53
N ILE A 764 -3.60 12.41 15.34
CA ILE A 764 -2.24 12.83 14.97
C ILE A 764 -1.74 13.91 15.94
N ASN A 765 -2.56 14.92 16.23
CA ASN A 765 -2.18 15.99 17.14
C ASN A 765 -2.02 15.49 18.60
N PHE A 766 -2.89 14.58 19.03
CA PHE A 766 -2.78 13.93 20.33
C PHE A 766 -1.44 13.19 20.46
N VAL A 767 -1.12 12.31 19.51
CA VAL A 767 0.15 11.56 19.53
C VAL A 767 1.35 12.48 19.40
N LYS A 768 1.31 13.54 18.58
CA LYS A 768 2.40 14.52 18.51
C LYS A 768 2.67 15.22 19.84
N GLN A 769 1.63 15.43 20.67
CA GLN A 769 1.77 16.07 21.98
C GLN A 769 2.29 15.09 23.04
N THR A 770 1.91 13.82 22.98
CA THR A 770 2.33 12.81 23.97
C THR A 770 3.63 12.10 23.60
N ARG A 771 3.87 11.86 22.31
CA ARG A 771 4.98 11.07 21.73
C ARG A 771 5.43 11.64 20.38
N PRO A 772 6.19 12.75 20.37
CA PRO A 772 6.63 13.42 19.15
C PRO A 772 7.59 12.57 18.30
N ASP A 773 8.21 11.55 18.88
CA ASP A 773 9.04 10.53 18.23
C ASP A 773 8.23 9.54 17.38
N ILE A 774 6.93 9.40 17.63
CA ILE A 774 6.03 8.54 16.86
C ILE A 774 5.31 9.34 15.78
N LYS A 775 5.31 8.83 14.55
CA LYS A 775 4.47 9.32 13.46
C LYS A 775 3.21 8.46 13.35
N LEU A 776 2.11 8.95 13.91
CA LEU A 776 0.80 8.31 13.73
C LEU A 776 0.27 8.50 12.30
N GLN A 777 -0.20 7.42 11.68
CA GLN A 777 -0.89 7.42 10.41
C GLN A 777 -2.26 6.74 10.54
N PRO A 778 -3.34 7.53 10.66
CA PRO A 778 -4.70 7.02 10.65
C PRO A 778 -5.09 6.48 9.27
N ILE A 779 -5.74 5.32 9.24
CA ILE A 779 -6.21 4.63 8.04
C ILE A 779 -7.74 4.56 8.10
N PRO A 780 -8.46 5.45 7.38
CA PRO A 780 -9.91 5.40 7.28
C PRO A 780 -10.37 4.17 6.49
N ARG A 781 -11.04 3.24 7.16
CA ARG A 781 -11.58 2.01 6.57
C ARG A 781 -13.03 2.23 6.11
N PRO A 782 -13.32 2.18 4.79
CA PRO A 782 -14.69 2.26 4.30
C PRO A 782 -15.54 1.08 4.79
N PRO A 783 -16.88 1.24 4.79
CA PRO A 783 -17.79 0.11 4.95
C PRO A 783 -17.57 -0.97 3.89
N LEU A 784 -18.23 -2.11 4.07
CA LEU A 784 -18.13 -3.24 3.15
C LEU A 784 -18.58 -2.87 1.74
N SER A 785 -17.76 -3.19 0.74
CA SER A 785 -18.15 -3.06 -0.67
C SER A 785 -19.24 -4.06 -1.04
N VAL A 786 -19.90 -3.86 -2.19
CA VAL A 786 -20.90 -4.82 -2.74
C VAL A 786 -20.30 -6.23 -2.82
N GLN A 787 -19.05 -6.36 -3.28
CA GLN A 787 -18.32 -7.63 -3.33
C GLN A 787 -18.21 -8.31 -1.96
N GLN A 788 -17.94 -7.56 -0.90
CA GLN A 788 -17.77 -8.13 0.44
C GLN A 788 -19.11 -8.53 1.07
N GLN A 789 -20.21 -7.99 0.57
CA GLN A 789 -21.57 -8.35 0.99
C GLN A 789 -22.11 -9.57 0.25
N LEU A 790 -21.59 -9.88 -0.95
CA LEU A 790 -21.95 -11.04 -1.77
C LEU A 790 -20.86 -12.13 -1.66
N PRO A 791 -21.04 -13.16 -0.82
CA PRO A 791 -20.02 -14.19 -0.61
C PRO A 791 -19.83 -15.02 -1.88
N ARG A 792 -18.57 -15.16 -2.30
CA ARG A 792 -18.17 -15.97 -3.47
C ARG A 792 -17.51 -17.30 -3.11
N LYS A 793 -17.23 -17.46 -1.82
CA LYS A 793 -16.50 -18.61 -1.26
C LYS A 793 -17.40 -19.26 -0.24
N ASP A 794 -17.23 -20.56 -0.10
CA ASP A 794 -17.97 -21.31 0.91
C ASP A 794 -17.67 -20.81 2.32
N PRO A 795 -18.66 -20.88 3.22
CA PRO A 795 -18.44 -20.63 4.63
C PRO A 795 -17.48 -21.68 5.21
N ILE A 796 -16.59 -21.25 6.10
CA ILE A 796 -15.76 -22.18 6.86
C ILE A 796 -16.65 -22.80 7.94
N GLN A 797 -16.57 -24.11 8.11
CA GLN A 797 -17.26 -24.81 9.19
C GLN A 797 -16.95 -24.18 10.53
N LYS A 798 -17.99 -23.93 11.32
CA LYS A 798 -17.94 -23.15 12.56
C LYS A 798 -16.88 -23.68 13.54
N ASP A 799 -16.78 -24.99 13.66
CA ASP A 799 -15.87 -25.72 14.56
C ASP A 799 -14.38 -25.60 14.16
N LEU A 800 -14.11 -25.36 12.87
CA LEU A 800 -12.77 -25.10 12.33
C LEU A 800 -12.40 -23.62 12.32
N GLN A 801 -13.29 -22.72 12.74
CA GLN A 801 -12.95 -21.29 12.82
C GLN A 801 -12.09 -21.01 14.05
N SER A 802 -11.26 -19.97 13.96
CA SER A 802 -10.33 -19.52 14.99
C SER A 802 -10.34 -18.00 15.12
N HIS A 803 -9.63 -17.45 16.11
CA HIS A 803 -9.57 -16.01 16.39
C HIS A 803 -10.96 -15.41 16.71
N LEU A 804 -11.69 -16.11 17.59
CA LEU A 804 -13.10 -15.88 17.90
C LEU A 804 -13.27 -15.38 19.33
N VAL A 805 -14.32 -14.59 19.53
CA VAL A 805 -15.04 -14.49 20.80
C VAL A 805 -16.33 -15.29 20.64
N TYR A 806 -16.60 -16.21 21.55
CA TYR A 806 -17.71 -17.16 21.48
C TYR A 806 -18.56 -17.16 22.75
N GLU A 807 -19.82 -17.55 22.61
CA GLU A 807 -20.80 -17.75 23.67
C GLU A 807 -21.21 -19.23 23.74
N ILE A 808 -21.22 -19.82 24.92
CA ILE A 808 -21.72 -21.17 25.19
C ILE A 808 -22.83 -21.08 26.24
N HIS A 809 -23.89 -21.85 26.04
CA HIS A 809 -25.04 -21.90 26.94
C HIS A 809 -25.10 -23.24 27.67
N CYS A 810 -25.59 -23.20 28.92
CA CYS A 810 -26.13 -24.37 29.58
C CYS A 810 -27.50 -24.70 28.98
N LYS A 811 -27.84 -25.99 28.82
CA LYS A 811 -29.18 -26.41 28.39
C LYS A 811 -30.20 -26.32 29.52
N ASP A 812 -29.74 -26.63 30.73
CA ASP A 812 -30.64 -26.84 31.88
C ASP A 812 -30.84 -25.58 32.74
N CYS A 813 -30.16 -24.47 32.42
CA CYS A 813 -30.37 -23.18 33.09
C CYS A 813 -29.92 -22.01 32.21
N ASP A 814 -30.24 -20.78 32.63
CA ASP A 814 -29.89 -19.54 31.91
C ASP A 814 -28.38 -19.19 31.94
N ALA A 815 -27.54 -20.10 32.42
CA ALA A 815 -26.12 -19.85 32.56
C ALA A 815 -25.41 -19.75 31.21
N LYS A 816 -24.59 -18.70 31.06
CA LYS A 816 -23.86 -18.40 29.83
C LYS A 816 -22.39 -18.19 30.13
N TYR A 817 -21.55 -18.61 29.20
CA TYR A 817 -20.12 -18.37 29.21
C TYR A 817 -19.68 -17.64 27.94
N ILE A 818 -18.87 -16.61 28.10
CA ILE A 818 -18.19 -15.95 26.99
C ILE A 818 -16.69 -16.20 27.10
N GLY A 819 -16.09 -16.70 26.02
CA GLY A 819 -14.65 -16.93 25.96
C GLY A 819 -14.05 -16.49 24.63
N LYS A 820 -12.73 -16.45 24.56
CA LYS A 820 -11.98 -16.28 23.31
C LYS A 820 -11.11 -17.48 22.98
N THR A 821 -10.80 -17.62 21.69
CA THR A 821 -9.80 -18.58 21.22
C THR A 821 -9.04 -18.05 20.02
N ILE A 822 -7.72 -18.28 20.00
CA ILE A 822 -6.87 -18.14 18.80
C ILE A 822 -6.69 -19.47 18.07
N ARG A 823 -7.10 -20.59 18.69
CA ARG A 823 -7.08 -21.95 18.11
C ARG A 823 -8.43 -22.23 17.44
N HIS A 824 -8.57 -23.39 16.80
CA HIS A 824 -9.86 -23.88 16.33
C HIS A 824 -10.87 -23.96 17.49
N ALA A 825 -12.13 -23.63 17.22
CA ALA A 825 -13.20 -23.70 18.21
C ALA A 825 -13.34 -25.11 18.81
N ILE A 826 -13.27 -26.15 17.97
CA ILE A 826 -13.36 -27.54 18.43
C ILE A 826 -12.26 -27.93 19.42
N THR A 827 -11.03 -27.50 19.15
CA THR A 827 -9.89 -27.70 20.07
C THR A 827 -10.16 -27.02 21.40
N ARG A 828 -10.69 -25.79 21.35
CA ARG A 828 -11.03 -25.03 22.55
C ARG A 828 -12.18 -25.64 23.35
N HIS A 829 -13.22 -26.15 22.70
CA HIS A 829 -14.33 -26.82 23.38
C HIS A 829 -13.90 -28.12 24.04
N THR A 830 -13.01 -28.88 23.38
CA THR A 830 -12.41 -30.08 23.97
C THR A 830 -11.62 -29.74 25.25
N GLU A 831 -10.87 -28.61 25.25
CA GLU A 831 -10.20 -28.11 26.46
C GLU A 831 -11.18 -27.73 27.58
N HIS A 832 -12.42 -27.35 27.24
CA HIS A 832 -13.48 -27.10 28.21
C HIS A 832 -14.19 -28.37 28.71
N GLY A 833 -13.91 -29.54 28.12
CA GLY A 833 -14.52 -30.82 28.48
C GLY A 833 -15.61 -31.31 27.52
N ALA A 834 -15.71 -30.75 26.31
CA ALA A 834 -16.65 -31.23 25.31
C ALA A 834 -16.35 -32.70 24.91
N PRO A 835 -17.37 -33.59 24.83
CA PRO A 835 -17.21 -34.96 24.37
C PRO A 835 -16.67 -35.04 22.94
N LYS A 836 -15.94 -36.12 22.61
CA LYS A 836 -15.42 -36.37 21.25
C LYS A 836 -16.51 -36.55 20.16
N HIS A 837 -17.79 -36.59 20.51
CA HIS A 837 -18.90 -36.74 19.54
C HIS A 837 -19.92 -35.59 19.61
N SER A 838 -19.65 -34.54 20.41
CA SER A 838 -20.59 -33.43 20.58
C SER A 838 -20.61 -32.43 19.43
N HIS A 839 -19.76 -32.63 18.41
CA HIS A 839 -19.72 -31.86 17.17
C HIS A 839 -20.02 -32.79 15.98
N PRO A 840 -20.61 -32.28 14.87
CA PRO A 840 -20.98 -33.09 13.72
C PRO A 840 -19.84 -34.01 13.26
N SER A 841 -20.19 -35.26 12.95
CA SER A 841 -19.34 -36.46 12.78
C SER A 841 -18.20 -36.33 11.75
N HIS A 842 -18.19 -35.32 10.90
CA HIS A 842 -17.18 -35.12 9.85
C HIS A 842 -15.86 -34.48 10.32
N THR A 843 -15.71 -34.14 11.60
CA THR A 843 -14.61 -33.26 12.08
C THR A 843 -13.59 -33.94 13.01
N ILE A 844 -13.82 -35.18 13.47
CA ILE A 844 -13.14 -35.69 14.66
C ILE A 844 -12.41 -37.01 14.41
N THR A 845 -11.11 -36.92 14.09
CA THR A 845 -10.17 -38.03 14.36
C THR A 845 -8.74 -37.59 14.74
N ALA A 846 -8.45 -36.31 14.97
CA ALA A 846 -7.10 -35.91 15.38
C ALA A 846 -7.06 -34.64 16.23
N VAL A 847 -7.41 -34.75 17.52
CA VAL A 847 -6.93 -33.79 18.53
C VAL A 847 -5.66 -34.38 19.14
N PRO A 848 -4.45 -33.83 18.87
CA PRO A 848 -3.25 -34.28 19.56
C PRO A 848 -3.36 -33.94 21.04
N LEU A 849 -2.90 -34.86 21.90
CA LEU A 849 -2.71 -34.60 23.32
C LEU A 849 -1.83 -33.35 23.54
N PRO A 850 -2.02 -32.60 24.64
CA PRO A 850 -1.15 -31.48 24.98
C PRO A 850 0.31 -31.94 25.00
N VAL A 851 1.17 -31.22 24.27
CA VAL A 851 2.63 -31.41 24.34
C VAL A 851 3.06 -31.28 25.81
N PRO A 852 3.83 -32.22 26.37
CA PRO A 852 4.30 -32.16 27.75
C PRO A 852 5.00 -30.84 28.07
N ASN A 853 4.78 -30.35 29.29
CA ASN A 853 5.30 -29.07 29.81
C ASN A 853 6.83 -29.03 29.96
N ASP A 854 7.54 -30.10 29.62
CA ASP A 854 8.96 -30.26 29.94
C ASP A 854 9.91 -29.39 29.11
N LEU A 855 9.43 -28.76 28.03
CA LEU A 855 10.24 -27.83 27.23
C LEU A 855 10.04 -26.34 27.58
N ARG A 856 9.13 -26.00 28.51
CA ARG A 856 9.02 -24.62 29.04
C ARG A 856 9.90 -24.36 30.27
N ARG A 857 10.43 -25.40 30.92
CA ARG A 857 11.29 -25.27 32.11
C ARG A 857 12.79 -25.17 31.81
N SER A 858 13.23 -25.52 30.60
CA SER A 858 14.67 -25.52 30.22
C SER A 858 15.31 -24.12 30.10
N SER A 859 14.54 -23.03 30.07
CA SER A 859 15.08 -21.66 29.97
C SER A 859 15.13 -20.93 31.31
N ARG A 860 14.72 -21.58 32.42
CA ARG A 860 14.54 -20.91 33.72
C ARG A 860 15.31 -21.53 34.90
N LEU A 861 16.20 -22.50 34.66
CA LEU A 861 17.13 -23.00 35.66
C LEU A 861 18.56 -23.10 35.10
N LYS A 862 19.28 -21.96 35.15
CA LYS A 862 20.74 -21.90 35.26
C LYS A 862 21.09 -20.53 35.87
N LEU A 863 20.81 -20.37 37.15
CA LEU A 863 21.53 -19.46 38.06
C LEU A 863 21.01 -19.73 39.47
N LEU A 864 21.95 -20.00 40.38
CA LEU A 864 21.81 -20.23 41.81
C LEU A 864 21.47 -21.68 42.24
N LYS A 865 22.53 -22.51 42.31
CA LYS A 865 22.69 -23.51 43.37
C LYS A 865 24.04 -23.26 44.06
N THR A 866 23.99 -22.76 45.28
CA THR A 866 25.04 -23.02 46.28
C THR A 866 24.39 -23.81 47.42
N LYS A 867 24.91 -25.02 47.58
CA LYS A 867 24.94 -25.93 48.74
C LYS A 867 24.08 -25.56 49.96
N ASN A 868 23.22 -26.50 50.38
CA ASN A 868 23.45 -27.21 51.63
C ASN A 868 22.61 -28.49 51.74
N THR A 869 23.26 -29.44 52.41
CA THR A 869 22.95 -30.84 52.69
C THR A 869 21.86 -31.00 53.75
N HIS A 870 21.00 -32.01 53.61
CA HIS A 870 20.85 -33.11 54.59
C HIS A 870 19.86 -34.19 54.12
N SER A 871 20.21 -35.42 54.49
CA SER A 871 19.56 -36.74 54.42
C SER A 871 18.12 -36.74 54.99
N ILE A 872 17.19 -37.64 54.63
CA ILE A 872 17.07 -39.03 55.10
C ILE A 872 15.86 -39.72 54.41
N SER A 873 16.02 -41.05 54.20
CA SER A 873 15.10 -42.20 54.06
C SER A 873 13.93 -42.28 53.06
N VAL A 874 13.96 -43.44 52.40
CA VAL A 874 12.96 -44.15 51.61
C VAL A 874 11.76 -44.56 52.47
N ASP A 875 10.54 -44.40 51.94
CA ASP A 875 9.46 -45.37 52.15
C ASP A 875 8.44 -45.34 51.02
N ALA A 876 7.98 -46.54 50.64
CA ALA A 876 7.21 -46.86 49.46
C ALA A 876 5.70 -46.80 49.71
N SER A 877 4.93 -46.23 48.77
CA SER A 877 3.57 -46.65 48.34
C SER A 877 3.03 -45.72 47.24
N PRO A 878 2.36 -46.23 46.20
CA PRO A 878 1.96 -45.45 45.03
C PRO A 878 0.61 -44.77 45.25
N THR A 879 0.60 -43.55 45.78
CA THR A 879 -0.57 -42.68 45.66
C THR A 879 -0.47 -41.90 44.35
N CYS A 880 -1.36 -42.26 43.42
CA CYS A 880 -1.59 -41.52 42.19
C CYS A 880 -2.13 -40.13 42.55
N ASP A 881 -1.22 -39.17 42.77
CA ASP A 881 -1.59 -37.79 43.06
C ASP A 881 -2.04 -37.08 41.75
N THR A 882 -3.30 -37.31 41.41
CA THR A 882 -4.03 -36.61 40.36
C THR A 882 -4.44 -35.20 40.84
N SER A 883 -3.49 -34.29 41.01
CA SER A 883 -3.83 -32.87 41.19
C SER A 883 -4.20 -32.21 39.85
N PRO A 884 -5.27 -31.38 39.77
CA PRO A 884 -5.97 -31.16 38.51
C PRO A 884 -5.36 -30.05 37.65
N LYS A 885 -5.20 -30.37 36.36
CA LYS A 885 -5.17 -29.43 35.24
C LYS A 885 -6.17 -28.28 35.45
N HIS A 886 -5.77 -27.03 35.18
CA HIS A 886 -6.63 -25.83 35.17
C HIS A 886 -8.06 -26.15 34.67
N ARG A 887 -9.03 -26.20 35.58
CA ARG A 887 -10.43 -26.53 35.26
C ARG A 887 -11.15 -25.25 34.81
N SER A 888 -11.86 -25.33 33.69
CA SER A 888 -12.60 -24.17 33.15
C SER A 888 -13.88 -23.93 33.96
N SER A 889 -14.43 -22.70 33.94
CA SER A 889 -15.69 -22.41 34.65
C SER A 889 -16.89 -23.18 34.11
N ILE A 890 -16.88 -23.50 32.81
CA ILE A 890 -17.86 -24.41 32.19
C ILE A 890 -17.76 -25.80 32.84
N PHE A 891 -16.53 -26.34 32.94
CA PHE A 891 -16.29 -27.65 33.52
C PHE A 891 -16.70 -27.72 35.00
N GLU A 892 -16.42 -26.66 35.76
CA GLU A 892 -16.86 -26.58 37.15
C GLU A 892 -18.37 -26.51 37.30
N HIS A 893 -19.06 -25.73 36.45
CA HIS A 893 -20.51 -25.68 36.41
C HIS A 893 -21.10 -27.08 36.17
N GLN A 894 -20.65 -27.77 35.10
CA GLN A 894 -21.09 -29.13 34.79
C GLN A 894 -20.90 -30.08 35.98
N ARG A 895 -19.76 -29.97 36.68
CA ARG A 895 -19.46 -30.82 37.84
C ARG A 895 -20.33 -30.48 39.06
N GLN A 896 -20.60 -29.21 39.31
CA GLN A 896 -21.32 -28.76 40.50
C GLN A 896 -22.83 -28.94 40.37
N THR A 897 -23.38 -28.75 39.18
CA THR A 897 -24.84 -28.78 38.95
C THR A 897 -25.31 -30.02 38.20
N ASN A 898 -24.39 -30.85 37.71
CA ASN A 898 -24.68 -31.98 36.83
C ASN A 898 -25.44 -31.59 35.54
N HIS A 899 -25.34 -30.31 35.13
CA HIS A 899 -26.01 -29.81 33.94
C HIS A 899 -25.27 -30.14 32.65
N THR A 900 -26.04 -30.23 31.57
CA THR A 900 -25.59 -30.44 30.19
C THR A 900 -25.32 -29.12 29.48
N ILE A 901 -24.17 -29.04 28.81
CA ILE A 901 -23.78 -27.89 28.00
C ILE A 901 -24.24 -28.05 26.55
N ASP A 902 -24.70 -26.96 25.95
CA ASP A 902 -25.10 -26.92 24.54
C ASP A 902 -23.90 -26.72 23.61
N TRP A 903 -23.09 -27.78 23.46
CA TRP A 903 -21.92 -27.77 22.59
C TRP A 903 -22.22 -27.52 21.10
N PRO A 904 -23.32 -28.03 20.50
CA PRO A 904 -23.64 -27.76 19.10
C PRO A 904 -24.07 -26.29 18.83
N ASN A 905 -24.88 -25.69 19.71
CA ASN A 905 -25.52 -24.38 19.45
C ASN A 905 -24.78 -23.17 20.03
N TRP A 906 -23.46 -23.26 20.19
CA TRP A 906 -22.63 -22.12 20.59
C TRP A 906 -22.76 -20.92 19.62
N LYS A 907 -22.38 -19.70 20.00
CA LYS A 907 -22.48 -18.54 19.09
C LYS A 907 -21.13 -17.87 18.94
N ILE A 908 -20.83 -17.37 17.73
CA ILE A 908 -19.69 -16.48 17.54
C ILE A 908 -20.18 -15.06 17.79
N ILE A 909 -19.62 -14.40 18.81
CA ILE A 909 -19.94 -13.01 19.17
C ILE A 909 -19.13 -12.05 18.30
N ASP A 910 -17.83 -12.25 18.21
CA ASP A 910 -16.93 -11.36 17.47
C ASP A 910 -15.67 -12.09 16.98
N LYS A 911 -14.86 -11.44 16.13
CA LYS A 911 -13.61 -11.97 15.57
C LYS A 911 -12.56 -10.89 15.40
N ASP A 912 -11.31 -11.20 15.74
CA ASP A 912 -10.16 -10.36 15.41
C ASP A 912 -8.89 -11.21 15.26
N PRO A 913 -8.18 -11.12 14.13
CA PRO A 913 -6.96 -11.91 13.91
C PRO A 913 -5.82 -11.54 14.88
N HIS A 914 -5.85 -10.34 15.49
CA HIS A 914 -4.83 -9.92 16.43
C HIS A 914 -5.22 -10.31 17.86
N GLY A 915 -4.40 -11.16 18.49
CA GLY A 915 -4.69 -11.72 19.81
C GLY A 915 -4.97 -10.70 20.92
N TYR A 916 -4.29 -9.54 20.91
CA TYR A 916 -4.55 -8.49 21.89
C TYR A 916 -5.90 -7.78 21.67
N LYS A 917 -6.22 -7.43 20.42
CA LYS A 917 -7.54 -6.89 20.06
C LYS A 917 -8.66 -7.88 20.35
N LEU A 918 -8.41 -9.17 20.15
CA LEU A 918 -9.36 -10.23 20.49
C LEU A 918 -9.62 -10.28 22.01
N LYS A 919 -8.57 -10.12 22.84
CA LYS A 919 -8.69 -10.00 24.31
C LYS A 919 -9.56 -8.80 24.70
N ILE A 920 -9.36 -7.64 24.06
CA ILE A 920 -10.19 -6.45 24.27
C ILE A 920 -11.66 -6.70 23.87
N ARG A 921 -11.90 -7.37 22.74
CA ARG A 921 -13.27 -7.68 22.27
C ARG A 921 -13.99 -8.67 23.19
N GLU A 922 -13.28 -9.64 23.75
CA GLU A 922 -13.81 -10.54 24.79
C GLU A 922 -14.20 -9.75 26.04
N SER A 923 -13.34 -8.85 26.54
CA SER A 923 -13.66 -7.96 27.64
C SER A 923 -14.93 -7.15 27.40
N LEU A 924 -15.06 -6.55 26.20
CA LEU A 924 -16.25 -5.79 25.82
C LEU A 924 -17.52 -6.65 25.79
N ALA A 925 -17.41 -7.90 25.31
CA ALA A 925 -18.52 -8.84 25.27
C ALA A 925 -18.95 -9.27 26.68
N ILE A 926 -18.01 -9.60 27.58
CA ILE A 926 -18.31 -9.95 28.98
C ILE A 926 -19.00 -8.78 29.68
N GLN A 927 -18.49 -7.55 29.55
CA GLN A 927 -19.09 -6.37 30.16
C GLN A 927 -20.49 -6.04 29.62
N GLN A 928 -20.74 -6.32 28.34
CA GLN A 928 -22.04 -6.07 27.71
C GLN A 928 -23.09 -7.14 28.07
N HIS A 929 -22.72 -8.41 28.04
CA HIS A 929 -23.65 -9.53 28.21
C HIS A 929 -23.79 -10.01 29.66
N GLN A 930 -22.84 -9.67 30.53
CA GLN A 930 -22.77 -10.08 31.94
C GLN A 930 -23.03 -11.60 32.14
N PRO A 931 -22.25 -12.46 31.46
CA PRO A 931 -22.43 -13.92 31.53
C PRO A 931 -22.16 -14.46 32.93
N SER A 932 -23.05 -15.30 33.46
CA SER A 932 -23.00 -15.81 34.83
C SER A 932 -21.88 -16.83 35.09
N LEU A 933 -21.37 -17.52 34.06
CA LEU A 933 -20.29 -18.50 34.20
C LEU A 933 -18.89 -17.88 34.12
N ASN A 934 -18.76 -16.59 33.79
CA ASN A 934 -17.47 -15.91 33.78
C ASN A 934 -17.11 -15.48 35.20
N ARG A 935 -15.94 -15.92 35.69
CA ARG A 935 -15.46 -15.53 37.03
C ARG A 935 -15.02 -14.07 37.11
N THR A 936 -14.64 -13.49 35.98
CA THR A 936 -14.17 -12.11 35.88
C THR A 936 -15.13 -11.29 35.04
N THR A 937 -15.23 -10.00 35.37
CA THR A 937 -16.05 -9.02 34.62
C THR A 937 -15.37 -8.55 33.33
N SER A 938 -14.11 -8.94 33.11
CA SER A 938 -13.30 -8.59 31.94
C SER A 938 -12.08 -9.53 31.81
N SER A 939 -11.59 -9.75 30.59
CA SER A 939 -10.36 -10.53 30.34
C SER A 939 -9.09 -9.69 30.39
N THR A 940 -9.21 -8.39 30.15
CA THR A 940 -8.14 -7.39 30.23
C THR A 940 -8.76 -6.05 30.65
N PRO A 941 -8.09 -5.27 31.52
CA PRO A 941 -8.56 -3.93 31.84
C PRO A 941 -8.59 -3.07 30.58
N LEU A 942 -9.69 -2.31 30.43
CA LEU A 942 -9.86 -1.35 29.35
C LEU A 942 -9.51 0.04 29.88
N ILE A 943 -8.56 0.72 29.25
CA ILE A 943 -7.98 1.96 29.80
C ILE A 943 -8.81 3.18 29.38
N ILE A 944 -9.22 3.23 28.12
CA ILE A 944 -9.99 4.34 27.57
C ILE A 944 -11.48 4.15 27.89
N TYR A 945 -11.96 2.91 27.85
CA TYR A 945 -13.35 2.53 28.07
C TYR A 945 -13.54 1.53 29.22
N PRO A 946 -13.25 1.92 30.49
CA PRO A 946 -13.28 0.99 31.64
C PRO A 946 -14.67 0.39 31.92
N GLU A 947 -15.74 1.14 31.63
CA GLU A 947 -17.14 0.68 31.77
C GLU A 947 -17.67 0.02 30.48
N GLY A 948 -16.77 -0.38 29.56
CA GLY A 948 -17.10 -1.03 28.30
C GLY A 948 -17.72 -0.11 27.26
N LEU A 949 -18.80 -0.58 26.63
CA LEU A 949 -19.53 0.19 25.60
C LEU A 949 -20.34 1.36 26.19
N ARG A 950 -20.38 1.55 27.51
CA ARG A 950 -21.13 2.62 28.16
C ARG A 950 -20.43 3.97 27.93
N PHE A 951 -21.08 4.86 27.18
CA PHE A 951 -20.65 6.25 26.95
C PHE A 951 -21.05 7.14 28.13
N THR A 952 -20.60 6.81 29.33
CA THR A 952 -20.79 7.62 30.55
C THR A 952 -19.53 8.45 30.80
N LYS A 953 -19.70 9.72 31.22
CA LYS A 953 -18.57 10.56 31.64
C LYS A 953 -17.77 9.82 32.71
N PRO A 954 -16.42 9.76 32.63
CA PRO A 954 -15.63 9.12 33.67
C PRO A 954 -15.89 9.81 35.02
N LYS A 955 -16.47 9.08 35.98
CA LYS A 955 -16.55 9.53 37.37
C LYS A 955 -15.16 9.37 38.00
N VAL A 956 -14.30 10.36 37.80
CA VAL A 956 -13.05 10.45 38.56
C VAL A 956 -13.42 10.92 39.98
N LYS A 957 -13.66 9.98 40.90
CA LYS A 957 -13.64 10.30 42.34
C LYS A 957 -12.17 10.42 42.76
N ILE A 958 -11.63 11.64 42.69
CA ILE A 958 -10.38 11.97 43.36
C ILE A 958 -10.69 11.96 44.87
N LYS A 959 -10.30 10.91 45.59
CA LYS A 959 -10.18 11.00 47.05
C LYS A 959 -9.07 12.00 47.34
N ARG A 960 -9.43 13.23 47.73
CA ARG A 960 -8.50 14.12 48.40
C ARG A 960 -8.18 13.48 49.75
N VAL A 961 -6.98 12.91 49.86
CA VAL A 961 -6.38 12.67 51.18
C VAL A 961 -6.11 14.06 51.75
N HIS A 962 -6.93 14.49 52.70
CA HIS A 962 -6.58 15.61 53.57
C HIS A 962 -5.69 15.03 54.66
N GLY A 963 -4.40 15.34 54.60
CA GLY A 963 -3.54 15.23 55.78
C GLY A 963 -3.91 16.37 56.74
N LYS A 964 -4.22 16.01 57.98
CA LYS A 964 -3.81 16.77 59.16
C LYS A 964 -2.60 16.06 59.73
#